data_AF-A0A0F0IDG8-F1
#
_entry.id   AF-A0A0F0IDG8-F1
#
_cell.length_a   1.000
_cell.length_b   1.000
_cell.length_c   1.000
_cell.angle_alpha   90.00
_cell.angle_beta   90.00
_cell.angle_gamma   90.00
#
_symmetry.space_group_name_H-M   'P 1'
#
loop_
_entity.id
_entity.type
_entity.pdbx_description
1 polymer ?
#
loop_
_entity_poly.entity_id
_entity_poly.type
_entity_poly.pdbx_seq_one_letter_code
_entity_poly.pdbx_strand_id
1 'polypeptide(L)'
;MAENTLPNPSRYITTNDDDGTSIFSKTITESLPVINNLSGALFRLGYTTNNPPVELTNNTDLHLYETSLQELPPLVPQGGGANVWYIDTPPESESPLHRTVSLDFVIQIAGEIELTLSSGETRIVKPGDLTIQRSTLHKWRNPTLKITLTTRPMATIARPEQWMNTSGETTPVWVHKMPFSKYPRFETLSHDIKTDVCVVGSGIAGISTAYELITRGKKVTMIEARNVLSGESGRTSGHLSNALDDGYSAIAKKHGNDGAKLAADSHTWAIDRAADIVKKLKLDCEFRYLPAIEISQYPRGDPKHDKEVGVMREEVDAASKAGVHASFREGLAIQGWDGEIDQRDGALFTGQGTFHPTKYMVGMLEWLRNHPNFQCFTHTRMASVEENDLVQVRTANGNTITAKDVVQATCVPIQKLSVIAEMEYMRTYCIAIRVPKNYIEDCLIYDQADAYKYIRFTDCDENDDYLVIGGCDHKVGQDQVEGRFQELETWVRERFTKAGSVDYKWSGQIFEPVDYMAFIGKNQGMNHTYIVTGDSGNGLTHGILAGKLIADEIEGVQNPWASLYNPKRLTSIAKSLGSMLQHDIQINTQYKRYLQTDIKDIEDLAVGSGGVLNKADLSAPMAVYKDEGGQTHRFSAVCPHMKAVLSWNAAEKSWDCPVHGSRFSCDGVCVEGPAKSNLTPLDDFSKTKQQEQEAL
;
A
#
# COMPACT_ATOMS: atom_id res chain seq x y z
N MET A 1 45.95 27.74 31.22
CA MET A 1 45.56 26.95 30.04
C MET A 1 46.42 25.69 30.02
N ALA A 2 45.91 24.60 30.59
CA ALA A 2 46.38 23.26 30.26
C ALA A 2 45.32 22.69 29.31
N GLU A 3 45.73 22.21 28.14
CA GLU A 3 44.85 21.60 27.14
C GLU A 3 44.15 20.38 27.73
N ASN A 4 42.88 20.53 28.11
CA ASN A 4 41.99 19.42 28.45
C ASN A 4 41.51 18.77 27.14
N THR A 5 42.38 18.15 26.36
CA THR A 5 41.96 17.39 25.16
C THR A 5 41.85 15.91 25.54
N LEU A 6 40.65 15.34 25.44
CA LEU A 6 40.46 13.90 25.52
C LEU A 6 41.15 13.25 24.31
N PRO A 7 41.76 12.06 24.46
CA PRO A 7 42.39 11.37 23.33
C PRO A 7 41.34 11.05 22.26
N ASN A 8 41.72 11.08 20.99
CA ASN A 8 40.83 10.65 19.91
C ASN A 8 40.52 9.16 20.06
N PRO A 9 39.23 8.76 20.10
CA PRO A 9 38.86 7.36 20.13
C PRO A 9 39.26 6.66 18.83
N SER A 10 39.43 5.35 18.90
CA SER A 10 39.69 4.48 17.74
C SER A 10 38.47 3.63 17.43
N ARG A 11 38.18 3.40 16.15
CA ARG A 11 37.21 2.43 15.65
C ARG A 11 37.96 1.26 15.01
N TYR A 12 37.54 0.04 15.29
CA TYR A 12 38.08 -1.17 14.67
C TYR A 12 36.94 -1.85 13.94
N ILE A 13 37.01 -1.89 12.61
CA ILE A 13 36.00 -2.50 11.75
C ILE A 13 36.47 -3.92 11.41
N THR A 14 35.58 -4.90 11.48
CA THR A 14 35.87 -6.29 11.14
C THR A 14 35.20 -6.68 9.82
N THR A 15 35.84 -7.51 9.02
CA THR A 15 35.33 -8.05 7.75
C THR A 15 35.88 -9.47 7.55
N ASN A 16 35.60 -10.12 6.41
CA ASN A 16 36.25 -11.36 6.02
C ASN A 16 37.17 -11.12 4.82
N ASP A 17 38.31 -11.82 4.76
CA ASP A 17 39.15 -11.87 3.55
C ASP A 17 38.53 -12.78 2.47
N ASP A 18 39.20 -12.88 1.31
CA ASP A 18 38.72 -13.67 0.16
C ASP A 18 38.58 -15.17 0.47
N ASP A 19 39.28 -15.65 1.51
CA ASP A 19 39.21 -17.04 1.99
C ASP A 19 38.13 -17.22 3.08
N GLY A 20 37.38 -16.17 3.41
CA GLY A 20 36.33 -16.18 4.44
C GLY A 20 36.85 -16.07 5.87
N THR A 21 38.13 -15.73 6.07
CA THR A 21 38.74 -15.57 7.40
C THR A 21 38.40 -14.19 7.96
N SER A 22 37.91 -14.14 9.20
CA SER A 22 37.61 -12.87 9.86
C SER A 22 38.88 -12.08 10.19
N ILE A 23 38.94 -10.85 9.70
CA ILE A 23 40.06 -9.92 9.82
C ILE A 23 39.59 -8.52 10.24
N PHE A 24 40.52 -7.65 10.64
CA PHE A 24 40.25 -6.22 10.78
C PHE A 24 40.36 -5.54 9.40
N SER A 25 39.32 -4.80 9.02
CA SER A 25 39.32 -3.97 7.83
C SER A 25 40.28 -2.80 7.98
N LYS A 26 41.09 -2.58 6.96
CA LYS A 26 42.04 -1.44 6.87
C LYS A 26 41.57 -0.36 5.88
N THR A 27 40.37 -0.51 5.33
CA THR A 27 39.81 0.38 4.30
C THR A 27 39.66 1.80 4.83
N ILE A 28 39.30 1.94 6.11
CA ILE A 28 39.05 3.22 6.76
C ILE A 28 40.01 3.35 7.96
N THR A 29 40.58 4.54 8.15
CA THR A 29 41.53 4.78 9.26
C THR A 29 40.89 4.57 10.63
N GLU A 30 41.62 3.96 11.56
CA GLU A 30 41.12 3.60 12.89
C GLU A 30 40.82 4.84 13.74
N SER A 31 41.61 5.91 13.62
CA SER A 31 41.40 7.13 14.39
C SER A 31 40.09 7.83 13.98
N LEU A 32 39.34 8.31 14.97
CA LEU A 32 38.13 9.10 14.77
C LEU A 32 38.47 10.60 14.79
N PRO A 33 38.59 11.28 13.64
CA PRO A 33 38.80 12.72 13.62
C PRO A 33 37.53 13.46 14.04
N VAL A 34 37.70 14.71 14.50
CA VAL A 34 36.59 15.65 14.66
C VAL A 34 36.11 16.04 13.27
N ILE A 35 34.84 15.77 12.99
CA ILE A 35 34.22 16.06 11.69
C ILE A 35 33.21 17.20 11.76
N ASN A 36 32.79 17.60 12.96
CA ASN A 36 31.91 18.75 13.16
C ASN A 36 32.15 19.41 14.53
N ASN A 37 31.95 20.73 14.63
CA ASN A 37 32.04 21.50 15.85
C ASN A 37 30.80 22.40 15.97
N LEU A 38 29.92 22.07 16.91
CA LEU A 38 28.68 22.81 17.14
C LEU A 38 28.76 23.51 18.50
N SER A 39 28.94 24.84 18.47
CA SER A 39 29.01 25.68 19.68
C SER A 39 30.07 25.19 20.69
N GLY A 40 31.18 24.66 20.19
CA GLY A 40 32.29 24.14 21.02
C GLY A 40 32.19 22.64 21.34
N ALA A 41 31.05 21.99 21.08
CA ALA A 41 30.94 20.54 21.19
C ALA A 41 31.53 19.86 19.95
N LEU A 42 32.47 18.94 20.14
CA LEU A 42 33.21 18.27 19.06
C LEU A 42 32.58 16.92 18.74
N PHE A 43 32.16 16.72 17.50
CA PHE A 43 31.48 15.52 17.02
C PHE A 43 32.41 14.66 16.16
N ARG A 44 32.37 13.35 16.38
CA ARG A 44 33.07 12.34 15.58
C ARG A 44 32.09 11.23 15.21
N LEU A 45 32.03 10.86 13.93
CA LEU A 45 31.16 9.77 13.46
C LEU A 45 31.87 8.42 13.57
N GLY A 46 31.41 7.59 14.49
CA GLY A 46 31.91 6.24 14.75
C GLY A 46 31.52 5.23 13.65
N TYR A 47 30.27 5.28 13.19
CA TYR A 47 29.74 4.45 12.09
C TYR A 47 28.37 4.98 11.63
N THR A 48 27.95 4.66 10.41
CA THR A 48 26.62 5.01 9.88
C THR A 48 26.06 3.95 8.94
N THR A 49 24.73 3.80 8.92
CA THR A 49 23.98 2.96 7.97
C THR A 49 22.71 3.69 7.53
N ASN A 50 22.11 3.26 6.41
CA ASN A 50 20.93 3.92 5.80
C ASN A 50 19.61 3.16 6.04
N ASN A 51 19.57 1.83 5.91
CA ASN A 51 18.34 1.03 6.03
C ASN A 51 18.59 -0.33 6.70
N PRO A 52 17.57 -0.91 7.37
CA PRO A 52 17.57 -2.32 7.78
C PRO A 52 16.91 -3.21 6.71
N PRO A 53 17.47 -4.39 6.37
CA PRO A 53 18.76 -4.90 6.82
C PRO A 53 19.94 -4.14 6.18
N VAL A 54 21.06 -4.06 6.90
CA VAL A 54 22.29 -3.42 6.41
C VAL A 54 22.98 -4.34 5.40
N GLU A 55 23.30 -3.84 4.21
CA GLU A 55 24.02 -4.60 3.18
C GLU A 55 25.53 -4.57 3.43
N LEU A 56 26.07 -5.71 3.88
CA LEU A 56 27.50 -5.88 4.17
C LEU A 56 28.29 -6.46 2.97
N THR A 57 27.58 -7.01 1.99
CA THR A 57 28.18 -7.62 0.80
C THR A 57 29.00 -6.58 0.04
N ASN A 58 30.20 -6.98 -0.38
CA ASN A 58 31.15 -6.12 -1.11
C ASN A 58 31.48 -4.80 -0.37
N ASN A 59 31.39 -4.78 0.96
CA ASN A 59 31.64 -3.60 1.78
C ASN A 59 30.73 -2.40 1.42
N THR A 60 29.49 -2.66 0.98
CA THR A 60 28.54 -1.62 0.55
C THR A 60 28.29 -0.58 1.65
N ASP A 61 28.15 -1.04 2.89
CA ASP A 61 28.05 -0.19 4.08
C ASP A 61 29.30 0.64 4.36
N LEU A 62 30.51 0.11 4.08
CA LEU A 62 31.75 0.88 4.22
C LEU A 62 31.88 1.99 3.19
N HIS A 63 31.44 1.80 1.95
CA HIS A 63 31.44 2.86 0.93
C HIS A 63 30.50 4.01 1.34
N LEU A 64 29.32 3.67 1.86
CA LEU A 64 28.37 4.64 2.43
C LEU A 64 29.01 5.39 3.61
N TYR A 65 29.64 4.66 4.51
CA TYR A 65 30.27 5.25 5.69
C TYR A 65 31.45 6.16 5.31
N GLU A 66 32.31 5.75 4.38
CA GLU A 66 33.42 6.57 3.88
C GLU A 66 32.92 7.87 3.24
N THR A 67 31.87 7.79 2.43
CA THR A 67 31.21 8.98 1.86
C THR A 67 30.72 9.91 2.97
N SER A 68 30.13 9.35 4.03
CA SER A 68 29.59 10.10 5.16
C SER A 68 30.66 10.77 6.06
N LEU A 69 31.93 10.34 5.94
CA LEU A 69 33.05 11.01 6.61
C LEU A 69 33.48 12.28 5.87
N GLN A 70 33.16 12.39 4.57
CA GLN A 70 33.47 13.57 3.74
C GLN A 70 32.27 14.51 3.68
N GLU A 71 31.07 13.96 3.56
CA GLU A 71 29.79 14.68 3.54
C GLU A 71 28.99 14.28 4.78
N LEU A 72 28.90 15.19 5.76
CA LEU A 72 28.25 14.90 7.04
C LEU A 72 26.84 14.34 6.82
N PRO A 73 26.52 13.13 7.33
CA PRO A 73 25.17 12.62 7.25
C PRO A 73 24.26 13.54 8.10
N PRO A 74 22.95 13.61 7.77
CA PRO A 74 22.02 14.21 8.70
C PRO A 74 22.18 13.53 10.06
N LEU A 75 22.07 14.32 11.16
CA LEU A 75 22.20 13.81 12.53
C LEU A 75 21.37 12.52 12.70
N VAL A 76 20.19 12.49 12.10
CA VAL A 76 19.31 11.32 12.03
C VAL A 76 19.32 10.74 10.60
N PRO A 77 19.79 9.49 10.40
CA PRO A 77 19.92 8.90 9.06
C PRO A 77 18.54 8.57 8.46
N GLN A 78 18.30 8.90 7.19
CA GLN A 78 17.01 8.61 6.54
C GLN A 78 16.86 7.10 6.26
N GLY A 79 15.63 6.57 6.36
CA GLY A 79 15.31 5.21 5.86
C GLY A 79 15.30 4.08 6.89
N GLY A 80 15.69 4.34 8.14
CA GLY A 80 15.67 3.35 9.22
C GLY A 80 17.05 2.91 9.72
N GLY A 81 18.11 3.52 9.18
CA GLY A 81 19.50 3.23 9.55
C GLY A 81 19.92 3.72 10.93
N ALA A 82 21.20 3.56 11.24
CA ALA A 82 21.78 3.90 12.53
C ALA A 82 23.03 4.77 12.42
N ASN A 83 23.18 5.75 13.31
CA ASN A 83 24.38 6.59 13.45
C ASN A 83 25.01 6.40 14.82
N VAL A 84 26.34 6.26 14.90
CA VAL A 84 27.08 6.25 16.16
C VAL A 84 27.94 7.51 16.26
N TRP A 85 27.67 8.38 17.23
CA TRP A 85 28.46 9.60 17.46
C TRP A 85 29.31 9.52 18.73
N TYR A 86 30.49 10.14 18.70
CA TYR A 86 31.26 10.54 19.89
C TYR A 86 31.19 12.05 20.02
N ILE A 87 30.80 12.55 21.19
CA ILE A 87 30.56 13.98 21.42
C ILE A 87 31.36 14.44 22.64
N ASP A 88 32.32 15.32 22.42
CA ASP A 88 33.03 16.04 23.49
C ASP A 88 32.25 17.31 23.83
N THR A 89 31.77 17.41 25.06
CA THR A 89 31.04 18.58 25.55
C THR A 89 31.97 19.47 26.37
N PRO A 90 32.21 20.73 25.97
CA PRO A 90 33.17 21.60 26.65
C PRO A 90 32.70 21.97 28.07
N PRO A 91 33.61 22.41 28.95
CA PRO A 91 33.29 22.82 30.31
C PRO A 91 32.19 23.88 30.35
N GLU A 92 31.29 23.77 31.32
CA GLU A 92 30.20 24.73 31.58
C GLU A 92 29.24 24.98 30.40
N SER A 93 29.35 24.21 29.31
CA SER A 93 28.48 24.35 28.16
C SER A 93 27.14 23.68 28.38
N GLU A 94 26.11 24.28 27.81
CA GLU A 94 24.77 23.72 27.75
C GLU A 94 24.26 23.70 26.32
N SER A 95 23.53 22.64 26.01
CA SER A 95 22.70 22.59 24.80
C SER A 95 21.37 23.31 25.06
N PRO A 96 20.74 23.88 24.02
CA PRO A 96 19.36 24.36 24.14
C PRO A 96 18.43 23.20 24.53
N LEU A 97 17.26 23.50 25.09
CA LEU A 97 16.22 22.50 25.27
C LEU A 97 15.73 22.02 23.89
N HIS A 98 15.98 20.76 23.55
CA HIS A 98 15.71 20.20 22.23
C HIS A 98 15.18 18.77 22.29
N ARG A 99 14.65 18.27 21.17
CA ARG A 99 14.16 16.89 21.00
C ARG A 99 14.93 16.23 19.87
N THR A 100 15.39 15.00 20.07
CA THR A 100 15.92 14.14 18.99
C THR A 100 14.79 13.32 18.39
N VAL A 101 14.75 13.15 17.07
CA VAL A 101 13.73 12.35 16.34
C VAL A 101 14.20 10.91 16.11
N SER A 102 15.01 10.40 17.03
CA SER A 102 15.64 9.08 17.04
C SER A 102 15.53 8.43 18.41
N LEU A 103 15.69 7.10 18.46
CA LEU A 103 15.98 6.39 19.72
C LEU A 103 17.48 6.49 19.98
N ASP A 104 17.90 7.21 21.02
CA ASP A 104 19.31 7.38 21.33
C ASP A 104 19.74 6.55 22.55
N PHE A 105 20.92 5.94 22.46
CA PHE A 105 21.57 5.25 23.57
C PHE A 105 22.78 6.06 24.04
N VAL A 106 22.59 7.03 24.94
CA VAL A 106 23.69 7.91 25.35
C VAL A 106 24.52 7.23 26.44
N ILE A 107 25.73 6.79 26.11
CA ILE A 107 26.66 6.20 27.08
C ILE A 107 27.72 7.24 27.44
N GLN A 108 27.81 7.54 28.73
CA GLN A 108 28.79 8.49 29.26
C GLN A 108 30.15 7.79 29.41
N ILE A 109 31.17 8.25 28.68
CA ILE A 109 32.47 7.56 28.62
C ILE A 109 33.47 8.17 29.62
N ALA A 110 33.56 9.50 29.68
CA ALA A 110 34.52 10.19 30.56
C ALA A 110 33.97 11.55 31.01
N GLY A 111 34.15 11.91 32.28
CA GLY A 111 33.54 13.11 32.88
C GLY A 111 32.08 12.90 33.28
N GLU A 112 31.43 13.95 33.80
CA GLU A 112 30.02 13.94 34.20
C GLU A 112 29.22 14.92 33.33
N ILE A 113 27.96 14.58 33.04
CA ILE A 113 27.03 15.44 32.32
C ILE A 113 25.67 15.45 33.03
N GLU A 114 25.05 16.62 33.11
CA GLU A 114 23.71 16.79 33.64
C GLU A 114 22.69 16.69 32.50
N LEU A 115 21.72 15.79 32.65
CA LEU A 115 20.53 15.68 31.81
C LEU A 115 19.36 16.35 32.54
N THR A 116 18.74 17.35 31.90
CA THR A 116 17.49 17.96 32.38
C THR A 116 16.37 17.66 31.39
N LEU A 117 15.22 17.22 31.90
CA LEU A 117 14.01 17.00 31.11
C LEU A 117 13.10 18.23 31.13
N SER A 118 12.12 18.28 30.21
CA SER A 118 11.14 19.37 30.16
C SER A 118 10.25 19.50 31.41
N SER A 119 10.12 18.42 32.20
CA SER A 119 9.46 18.47 33.52
C SER A 119 10.25 19.28 34.56
N GLY A 120 11.52 19.60 34.28
CA GLY A 120 12.45 20.19 35.22
C GLY A 120 13.25 19.16 36.04
N GLU A 121 12.94 17.86 35.91
CA GLU A 121 13.73 16.80 36.55
C GLU A 121 15.15 16.74 35.98
N THR A 122 16.13 16.56 36.85
CA THR A 122 17.54 16.49 36.49
C THR A 122 18.21 15.22 37.01
N ARG A 123 19.19 14.71 36.25
CA ARG A 123 20.08 13.62 36.69
C ARG A 123 21.51 13.91 36.22
N ILE A 124 22.48 13.61 37.09
CA ILE A 124 23.90 13.55 36.70
C ILE A 124 24.19 12.15 36.17
N VAL A 125 24.68 12.08 34.93
CA VAL A 125 25.10 10.87 34.23
C VAL A 125 26.62 10.77 34.37
N LYS A 126 27.10 9.63 34.89
CA LYS A 126 28.51 9.38 35.23
C LYS A 126 29.16 8.39 34.26
N PRO A 127 30.50 8.29 34.23
CA PRO A 127 31.19 7.33 33.36
C PRO A 127 30.66 5.90 33.57
N GLY A 128 30.25 5.25 32.48
CA GLY A 128 29.64 3.92 32.45
C GLY A 128 28.10 3.92 32.46
N ASP A 129 27.45 5.03 32.78
CA ASP A 129 25.99 5.12 32.77
C ASP A 129 25.44 5.17 31.33
N LEU A 130 24.30 4.50 31.13
CA LEU A 130 23.51 4.53 29.89
C LEU A 130 22.21 5.30 30.11
N THR A 131 21.97 6.29 29.26
CA THR A 131 20.67 6.95 29.10
C THR A 131 19.97 6.41 27.86
N ILE A 132 18.81 5.79 28.03
CA ILE A 132 17.92 5.46 26.91
C ILE A 132 17.01 6.66 26.65
N GLN A 133 17.33 7.42 25.60
CA GLN A 133 16.63 8.64 25.24
C GLN A 133 15.57 8.35 24.17
N ARG A 134 14.31 8.29 24.61
CA ARG A 134 13.15 7.95 23.77
C ARG A 134 12.49 9.21 23.21
N SER A 135 13.22 9.98 22.39
CA SER A 135 12.72 11.24 21.79
C SER A 135 12.14 12.23 22.82
N THR A 136 12.72 12.29 24.02
CA THR A 136 12.26 13.20 25.09
C THR A 136 12.79 14.62 24.87
N LEU A 137 12.03 15.64 25.28
CA LEU A 137 12.51 17.02 25.28
C LEU A 137 13.52 17.20 26.43
N HIS A 138 14.75 17.55 26.11
CA HIS A 138 15.87 17.51 27.04
C HIS A 138 16.92 18.58 26.75
N LYS A 139 17.74 18.86 27.76
CA LYS A 139 19.00 19.58 27.60
C LYS A 139 20.11 18.85 28.34
N TRP A 140 21.28 18.86 27.73
CA TRP A 140 22.53 18.41 28.29
C TRP A 140 23.35 19.61 28.74
N ARG A 141 23.93 19.54 29.93
CA ARG A 141 24.86 20.53 30.46
C ARG A 141 26.08 19.81 31.01
N ASN A 142 27.28 20.27 30.68
CA ASN A 142 28.48 19.84 31.38
C ASN A 142 28.67 20.76 32.61
N PRO A 143 28.39 20.29 33.84
CA PRO A 143 28.49 21.14 35.03
C PRO A 143 29.94 21.30 35.53
N THR A 144 30.92 20.70 34.84
CA THR A 144 32.30 20.59 35.33
C THR A 144 33.24 21.55 34.61
N LEU A 145 34.43 21.74 35.21
CA LEU A 145 35.54 22.52 34.62
C LEU A 145 36.39 21.71 33.62
N LYS A 146 35.96 20.49 33.24
CA LYS A 146 36.68 19.58 32.34
C LYS A 146 35.80 19.17 31.15
N ILE A 147 36.41 18.79 30.03
CA ILE A 147 35.66 18.22 28.90
C ILE A 147 35.09 16.86 29.32
N THR A 148 33.86 16.59 28.90
CA THR A 148 33.17 15.32 29.10
C THR A 148 32.90 14.67 27.74
N LEU A 149 33.12 13.36 27.59
CA LEU A 149 32.87 12.61 26.36
C LEU A 149 31.69 11.65 26.52
N THR A 150 30.76 11.71 25.57
CA THR A 150 29.63 10.78 25.44
C THR A 150 29.69 10.03 24.11
N THR A 151 29.12 8.84 24.06
CA THR A 151 28.80 8.14 22.81
C THR A 151 27.29 8.03 22.63
N ARG A 152 26.82 8.12 21.39
CA ARG A 152 25.40 8.25 21.06
C ARG A 152 25.05 7.47 19.78
N PRO A 153 24.79 6.15 19.86
CA PRO A 153 24.11 5.38 18.84
C PRO A 153 22.65 5.85 18.72
N MET A 154 22.17 6.04 17.51
CA MET A 154 20.83 6.54 17.18
C MET A 154 20.26 5.72 16.03
N ALA A 155 18.99 5.32 16.12
CA ALA A 155 18.27 4.68 15.01
C ALA A 155 17.04 5.51 14.62
N THR A 156 16.78 5.62 13.31
CA THR A 156 15.64 6.37 12.76
C THR A 156 14.49 5.45 12.43
N ILE A 157 13.24 5.96 12.41
CA ILE A 157 12.07 5.15 12.03
C ILE A 157 11.15 5.86 10.99
N ALA A 158 11.40 7.11 10.60
CA ALA A 158 10.48 7.84 9.70
C ALA A 158 10.78 7.66 8.20
N ARG A 159 9.75 7.28 7.42
CA ARG A 159 9.71 7.33 5.95
C ARG A 159 8.72 8.40 5.49
N PRO A 160 9.14 9.68 5.40
CA PRO A 160 8.22 10.79 5.20
C PRO A 160 7.44 10.74 3.88
N GLU A 161 7.87 10.05 2.83
CA GLU A 161 7.16 10.04 1.53
C GLU A 161 6.19 8.85 1.32
N GLN A 162 6.05 7.98 2.32
CA GLN A 162 5.35 6.71 2.13
C GLN A 162 3.90 6.88 1.65
N TRP A 163 3.18 7.82 2.25
CA TRP A 163 1.77 8.05 1.96
C TRP A 163 1.49 8.73 0.64
N MET A 164 2.51 9.25 -0.05
CA MET A 164 2.36 9.73 -1.42
C MET A 164 2.62 8.64 -2.45
N ASN A 165 3.33 7.57 -2.07
CA ASN A 165 3.70 6.45 -2.94
C ASN A 165 2.81 5.22 -2.79
N THR A 166 2.11 5.05 -1.66
CA THR A 166 1.27 3.87 -1.38
C THR A 166 0.13 4.20 -0.41
N SER A 167 -0.92 3.38 -0.34
CA SER A 167 -2.08 3.57 0.56
C SER A 167 -1.92 2.94 1.95
N GLY A 168 -0.70 2.55 2.34
CA GLY A 168 -0.45 1.77 3.56
C GLY A 168 1.01 1.75 4.03
N GLU A 169 1.24 1.50 5.32
CA GLU A 169 2.56 1.32 5.95
C GLU A 169 3.32 0.10 5.41
N THR A 170 2.60 -0.92 4.96
CA THR A 170 3.23 -2.13 4.43
C THR A 170 3.63 -1.97 2.96
N THR A 171 4.63 -2.74 2.53
CA THR A 171 5.26 -2.58 1.22
C THR A 171 4.96 -3.79 0.33
N PRO A 172 4.35 -3.61 -0.85
CA PRO A 172 4.08 -4.71 -1.77
C PRO A 172 5.36 -5.19 -2.46
N VAL A 173 5.41 -6.49 -2.80
CA VAL A 173 6.57 -7.14 -3.45
C VAL A 173 7.01 -6.44 -4.74
N TRP A 174 6.12 -5.72 -5.42
CA TRP A 174 6.40 -5.04 -6.69
C TRP A 174 7.53 -4.02 -6.63
N VAL A 175 7.81 -3.45 -5.45
CA VAL A 175 8.93 -2.51 -5.30
C VAL A 175 10.29 -3.19 -5.41
N HIS A 176 10.35 -4.52 -5.29
CA HIS A 176 11.57 -5.31 -5.34
C HIS A 176 12.34 -5.07 -6.65
N LYS A 177 11.66 -5.21 -7.80
CA LYS A 177 12.26 -4.94 -9.13
C LYS A 177 11.94 -3.53 -9.64
N MET A 178 10.85 -2.92 -9.16
CA MET A 178 10.36 -1.62 -9.61
C MET A 178 10.11 -0.69 -8.41
N PRO A 179 11.17 -0.15 -7.76
CA PRO A 179 11.02 0.79 -6.64
C PRO A 179 10.37 2.10 -7.10
N PHE A 180 9.73 2.83 -6.18
CA PHE A 180 8.99 4.07 -6.46
C PHE A 180 9.83 5.14 -7.17
N SER A 181 11.14 5.17 -6.94
CA SER A 181 12.08 6.10 -7.60
C SER A 181 12.16 5.91 -9.12
N LYS A 182 11.75 4.74 -9.65
CA LYS A 182 11.69 4.45 -11.09
C LYS A 182 10.36 4.84 -11.74
N TYR A 183 9.38 5.32 -10.97
CA TYR A 183 8.07 5.66 -11.53
C TYR A 183 8.18 7.00 -12.27
N PRO A 184 7.44 7.18 -13.38
CA PRO A 184 7.43 8.46 -14.08
C PRO A 184 6.88 9.55 -13.16
N ARG A 185 7.57 10.69 -13.13
CA ARG A 185 7.14 11.90 -12.42
C ARG A 185 6.39 12.82 -13.37
N PHE A 186 5.35 13.44 -12.84
CA PHE A 186 4.51 14.41 -13.54
C PHE A 186 4.42 15.69 -12.69
N GLU A 187 4.08 16.79 -13.35
CA GLU A 187 3.95 18.08 -12.67
C GLU A 187 2.60 18.18 -11.96
N THR A 188 2.50 19.07 -10.97
CA THR A 188 1.21 19.47 -10.40
C THR A 188 0.50 20.44 -11.33
N LEU A 189 -0.81 20.28 -11.52
CA LEU A 189 -1.60 21.19 -12.34
C LEU A 189 -1.54 22.62 -11.76
N SER A 190 -1.06 23.57 -12.56
CA SER A 190 -0.82 24.97 -12.14
C SER A 190 -1.71 26.00 -12.86
N HIS A 191 -2.54 25.55 -13.79
CA HIS A 191 -3.38 26.40 -14.63
C HIS A 191 -4.61 25.64 -15.13
N ASP A 192 -5.61 26.38 -15.65
CA ASP A 192 -6.80 25.79 -16.25
C ASP A 192 -6.49 25.11 -17.58
N ILE A 193 -7.13 23.97 -17.85
CA ILE A 193 -6.91 23.16 -19.06
C ILE A 193 -8.22 22.88 -19.79
N LYS A 194 -8.14 22.81 -21.12
CA LYS A 194 -9.20 22.24 -21.97
C LYS A 194 -8.71 20.97 -22.65
N THR A 195 -9.53 19.93 -22.64
CA THR A 195 -9.19 18.63 -23.23
C THR A 195 -10.43 17.96 -23.84
N ASP A 196 -10.28 16.87 -24.60
CA ASP A 196 -11.46 16.10 -25.03
C ASP A 196 -11.98 15.27 -23.86
N VAL A 197 -11.10 14.51 -23.20
CA VAL A 197 -11.45 13.65 -22.08
C VAL A 197 -10.53 13.90 -20.88
N CYS A 198 -11.11 14.09 -19.69
CA CYS A 198 -10.35 14.09 -18.45
C CYS A 198 -10.51 12.75 -17.72
N VAL A 199 -9.40 12.09 -17.40
CA VAL A 199 -9.37 10.84 -16.64
C VAL A 199 -8.88 11.14 -15.23
N VAL A 200 -9.66 10.78 -14.22
CA VAL A 200 -9.34 11.00 -12.81
C VAL A 200 -8.93 9.65 -12.20
N GLY A 201 -7.68 9.55 -11.78
CA GLY A 201 -7.07 8.33 -11.25
C GLY A 201 -6.07 7.73 -12.24
N SER A 202 -4.87 7.41 -11.75
CA SER A 202 -3.77 6.83 -12.53
C SER A 202 -3.55 5.34 -12.28
N GLY A 203 -4.54 4.63 -11.75
CA GLY A 203 -4.53 3.17 -11.65
C GLY A 203 -4.76 2.48 -13.00
N ILE A 204 -4.84 1.15 -12.98
CA ILE A 204 -4.99 0.30 -14.18
C ILE A 204 -6.17 0.74 -15.08
N ALA A 205 -7.31 1.09 -14.48
CA ALA A 205 -8.50 1.54 -15.21
C ALA A 205 -8.28 2.88 -15.92
N GLY A 206 -7.67 3.85 -15.24
CA GLY A 206 -7.37 5.16 -15.81
C GLY A 206 -6.33 5.07 -16.93
N ILE A 207 -5.26 4.30 -16.72
CA ILE A 207 -4.19 4.07 -17.71
C ILE A 207 -4.76 3.36 -18.95
N SER A 208 -5.54 2.30 -18.77
CA SER A 208 -6.13 1.56 -19.88
C SER A 208 -7.13 2.41 -20.66
N THR A 209 -7.93 3.23 -19.97
CA THR A 209 -8.85 4.18 -20.62
C THR A 209 -8.11 5.25 -21.41
N ALA A 210 -7.05 5.84 -20.84
CA ALA A 210 -6.22 6.80 -21.55
C ALA A 210 -5.58 6.17 -22.80
N TYR A 211 -5.05 4.94 -22.68
CA TYR A 211 -4.47 4.21 -23.81
C TYR A 211 -5.47 4.01 -24.96
N GLU A 212 -6.68 3.50 -24.68
CA GLU A 212 -7.70 3.29 -25.70
C GLU A 212 -8.15 4.61 -26.35
N LEU A 213 -8.36 5.67 -25.58
CA LEU A 213 -8.77 6.99 -26.11
C LEU A 213 -7.68 7.66 -26.94
N ILE A 214 -6.42 7.59 -26.48
CA ILE A 214 -5.27 8.16 -27.19
C ILE A 214 -5.05 7.44 -28.53
N THR A 215 -5.15 6.12 -28.56
CA THR A 215 -5.01 5.34 -29.81
C THR A 215 -6.16 5.58 -30.79
N ARG A 216 -7.27 6.16 -30.34
CA ARG A 216 -8.40 6.64 -31.16
C ARG A 216 -8.33 8.15 -31.48
N GLY A 217 -7.21 8.80 -31.14
CA GLY A 217 -6.92 10.19 -31.51
C GLY A 217 -7.55 11.26 -30.62
N LYS A 218 -8.07 10.90 -29.44
CA LYS A 218 -8.59 11.89 -28.46
C LYS A 218 -7.45 12.59 -27.74
N LYS A 219 -7.66 13.84 -27.31
CA LYS A 219 -6.80 14.51 -26.33
C LYS A 219 -7.22 14.12 -24.92
N VAL A 220 -6.29 13.62 -24.12
CA VAL A 220 -6.56 13.10 -22.78
C VAL A 220 -5.72 13.83 -21.75
N THR A 221 -6.37 14.34 -20.72
CA THR A 221 -5.72 14.86 -19.51
C THR A 221 -6.00 13.92 -18.35
N MET A 222 -4.96 13.31 -17.79
CA MET A 222 -5.06 12.49 -16.59
C MET A 222 -4.69 13.30 -15.34
N ILE A 223 -5.41 13.13 -14.25
CA ILE A 223 -5.03 13.69 -12.93
C ILE A 223 -4.99 12.60 -11.87
N GLU A 224 -4.01 12.70 -10.98
CA GLU A 224 -3.80 11.81 -9.83
C GLU A 224 -3.64 12.66 -8.57
N ALA A 225 -4.28 12.25 -7.47
CA ALA A 225 -4.26 13.00 -6.22
C ALA A 225 -2.91 12.91 -5.49
N ARG A 226 -2.13 11.84 -5.73
CA ARG A 226 -0.82 11.59 -5.13
C ARG A 226 0.22 11.27 -6.23
N ASN A 227 1.21 10.41 -5.97
CA ASN A 227 2.04 9.86 -7.05
C ASN A 227 1.25 8.84 -7.86
N VAL A 228 1.68 8.60 -9.10
CA VAL A 228 1.09 7.56 -9.95
C VAL A 228 1.16 6.19 -9.29
N LEU A 229 0.11 5.38 -9.49
CA LEU A 229 0.02 4.01 -8.96
C LEU A 229 0.04 3.89 -7.42
N SER A 230 -0.19 4.99 -6.71
CA SER A 230 -0.15 5.02 -5.24
C SER A 230 -1.35 4.38 -4.53
N GLY A 231 -2.40 4.03 -5.27
CA GLY A 231 -3.59 3.34 -4.78
C GLY A 231 -3.52 1.81 -4.96
N GLU A 232 -4.70 1.18 -5.06
CA GLU A 232 -4.83 -0.29 -5.02
C GLU A 232 -4.18 -1.02 -6.21
N SER A 233 -4.06 -0.39 -7.38
CA SER A 233 -3.29 -1.00 -8.49
C SER A 233 -1.82 -1.23 -8.13
N GLY A 234 -1.23 -0.39 -7.26
CA GLY A 234 0.13 -0.58 -6.74
C GLY A 234 0.22 -1.62 -5.62
N ARG A 235 -0.91 -2.08 -5.07
CA ARG A 235 -1.01 -3.02 -3.94
C ARG A 235 -1.73 -4.32 -4.29
N THR A 236 -2.12 -4.50 -5.55
CA THR A 236 -2.74 -5.73 -6.07
C THR A 236 -1.84 -6.96 -5.88
N SER A 237 -2.43 -8.16 -5.90
CA SER A 237 -1.69 -9.42 -6.00
C SER A 237 -1.29 -9.79 -7.43
N GLY A 238 -1.83 -9.12 -8.46
CA GLY A 238 -1.32 -9.23 -9.84
C GLY A 238 -1.95 -10.33 -10.71
N HIS A 239 -3.22 -10.68 -10.49
CA HIS A 239 -3.94 -11.68 -11.28
C HIS A 239 -4.70 -11.06 -12.45
N LEU A 240 -4.72 -11.73 -13.61
CA LEU A 240 -5.66 -11.48 -14.70
C LEU A 240 -6.50 -12.73 -14.88
N SER A 241 -7.80 -12.63 -14.58
CA SER A 241 -8.66 -13.80 -14.49
C SER A 241 -9.90 -13.71 -15.38
N ASN A 242 -10.20 -14.83 -16.04
CA ASN A 242 -11.53 -15.20 -16.51
C ASN A 242 -12.10 -16.39 -15.70
N ALA A 243 -11.40 -16.92 -14.70
CA ALA A 243 -11.98 -17.70 -13.61
C ALA A 243 -12.41 -16.72 -12.51
N LEU A 244 -13.65 -16.24 -12.60
CA LEU A 244 -14.11 -15.08 -11.85
C LEU A 244 -14.30 -15.42 -10.36
N ASP A 245 -13.88 -14.50 -9.49
CA ASP A 245 -13.91 -14.61 -8.03
C ASP A 245 -15.25 -15.14 -7.46
N ASP A 246 -16.38 -14.62 -7.93
CA ASP A 246 -17.71 -15.04 -7.48
C ASP A 246 -18.24 -16.33 -8.15
N GLY A 247 -17.58 -16.80 -9.20
CA GLY A 247 -17.99 -17.95 -10.01
C GLY A 247 -19.14 -17.69 -11.00
N TYR A 248 -19.09 -18.36 -12.14
CA TYR A 248 -20.09 -18.33 -13.20
C TYR A 248 -21.46 -18.84 -12.75
N SER A 249 -21.52 -19.78 -11.80
CA SER A 249 -22.78 -20.24 -11.22
C SER A 249 -23.52 -19.10 -10.50
N ALA A 250 -22.81 -18.27 -9.73
CA ALA A 250 -23.39 -17.13 -9.02
C ALA A 250 -23.76 -16.00 -9.97
N ILE A 251 -22.87 -15.68 -10.92
CA ILE A 251 -23.10 -14.66 -11.95
C ILE A 251 -24.33 -15.02 -12.79
N ALA A 252 -24.48 -16.28 -13.22
CA ALA A 252 -25.64 -16.72 -14.00
C ALA A 252 -26.96 -16.60 -13.22
N LYS A 253 -26.96 -16.81 -11.89
CA LYS A 253 -28.16 -16.60 -11.06
C LYS A 253 -28.61 -15.14 -11.03
N LYS A 254 -27.67 -14.20 -11.05
CA LYS A 254 -27.94 -12.75 -11.01
C LYS A 254 -28.28 -12.19 -12.40
N HIS A 255 -27.45 -12.50 -13.38
CA HIS A 255 -27.43 -11.88 -14.72
C HIS A 255 -27.90 -12.79 -15.86
N GLY A 256 -28.27 -14.05 -15.55
CA GLY A 256 -28.63 -15.04 -16.55
C GLY A 256 -27.42 -15.65 -17.26
N ASN A 257 -27.66 -16.73 -18.01
CA ASN A 257 -26.60 -17.42 -18.75
C ASN A 257 -25.93 -16.52 -19.80
N ASP A 258 -26.70 -15.63 -20.43
CA ASP A 258 -26.15 -14.64 -21.37
C ASP A 258 -25.21 -13.67 -20.65
N GLY A 259 -25.57 -13.20 -19.44
CA GLY A 259 -24.70 -12.36 -18.62
C GLY A 259 -23.40 -13.07 -18.22
N ALA A 260 -23.48 -14.34 -17.82
CA ALA A 260 -22.30 -15.15 -17.52
C ALA A 260 -21.38 -15.32 -18.75
N LYS A 261 -21.96 -15.54 -19.93
CA LYS A 261 -21.21 -15.61 -21.19
C LYS A 261 -20.55 -14.28 -21.55
N LEU A 262 -21.26 -13.16 -21.39
CA LEU A 262 -20.68 -11.83 -21.63
C LEU A 262 -19.52 -11.55 -20.68
N ALA A 263 -19.59 -11.99 -19.42
CA ALA A 263 -18.51 -11.89 -18.44
C ALA A 263 -17.29 -12.73 -18.86
N ALA A 264 -17.50 -13.97 -19.30
CA ALA A 264 -16.43 -14.84 -19.79
C ALA A 264 -15.71 -14.24 -21.01
N ASP A 265 -16.49 -13.81 -22.02
CA ASP A 265 -15.96 -13.22 -23.25
C ASP A 265 -15.18 -11.93 -22.97
N SER A 266 -15.72 -11.03 -22.14
CA SER A 266 -15.10 -9.74 -21.85
C SER A 266 -13.81 -9.86 -21.03
N HIS A 267 -13.75 -10.77 -20.06
CA HIS A 267 -12.55 -11.02 -19.26
C HIS A 267 -11.46 -11.71 -20.08
N THR A 268 -11.83 -12.69 -20.91
CA THR A 268 -10.89 -13.32 -21.85
C THR A 268 -10.30 -12.27 -22.79
N TRP A 269 -11.14 -11.39 -23.35
CA TRP A 269 -10.67 -10.28 -24.18
C TRP A 269 -9.70 -9.36 -23.44
N ALA A 270 -9.94 -9.05 -22.17
CA ALA A 270 -9.07 -8.17 -21.39
C ALA A 270 -7.69 -8.79 -21.14
N ILE A 271 -7.62 -10.11 -20.89
CA ILE A 271 -6.36 -10.85 -20.77
C ILE A 271 -5.58 -10.79 -22.10
N ASP A 272 -6.25 -11.09 -23.21
CA ASP A 272 -5.66 -11.04 -24.54
C ASP A 272 -5.23 -9.62 -24.93
N ARG A 273 -6.00 -8.62 -24.51
CA ARG A 273 -5.66 -7.21 -24.72
C ARG A 273 -4.39 -6.83 -23.98
N ALA A 274 -4.19 -7.30 -22.75
CA ALA A 274 -2.93 -7.11 -22.03
C ALA A 274 -1.77 -7.73 -22.81
N ALA A 275 -1.92 -8.97 -23.28
CA ALA A 275 -0.91 -9.66 -24.08
C ALA A 275 -0.53 -8.87 -25.35
N ASP A 276 -1.54 -8.36 -26.06
CA ASP A 276 -1.37 -7.53 -27.26
C ASP A 276 -0.63 -6.23 -26.96
N ILE A 277 -0.98 -5.54 -25.87
CA ILE A 277 -0.31 -4.30 -25.45
C ILE A 277 1.14 -4.59 -25.07
N VAL A 278 1.39 -5.63 -24.28
CA VAL A 278 2.74 -6.08 -23.90
C VAL A 278 3.59 -6.31 -25.15
N LYS A 279 3.06 -7.06 -26.13
CA LYS A 279 3.76 -7.32 -27.39
C LYS A 279 3.99 -6.07 -28.22
N LYS A 280 2.98 -5.21 -28.37
CA LYS A 280 3.02 -4.00 -29.19
C LYS A 280 3.98 -2.95 -28.62
N LEU A 281 3.97 -2.77 -27.30
CA LEU A 281 4.81 -1.81 -26.60
C LEU A 281 6.15 -2.40 -26.14
N LYS A 282 6.35 -3.72 -26.32
CA LYS A 282 7.55 -4.47 -25.90
C LYS A 282 7.82 -4.32 -24.40
N LEU A 283 6.78 -4.51 -23.59
CA LEU A 283 6.89 -4.38 -22.14
C LEU A 283 7.54 -5.63 -21.56
N ASP A 284 8.64 -5.46 -20.84
CA ASP A 284 9.22 -6.53 -20.01
C ASP A 284 8.52 -6.54 -18.64
N CYS A 285 7.35 -7.16 -18.57
CA CYS A 285 6.51 -7.17 -17.38
C CYS A 285 6.07 -8.58 -16.97
N GLU A 286 6.88 -9.60 -17.25
CA GLU A 286 6.62 -10.99 -16.80
C GLU A 286 5.25 -11.54 -17.23
N PHE A 287 4.69 -11.03 -18.34
CA PHE A 287 3.39 -11.46 -18.82
C PHE A 287 3.44 -12.91 -19.29
N ARG A 288 2.50 -13.73 -18.83
CA ARG A 288 2.34 -15.12 -19.24
C ARG A 288 0.91 -15.58 -19.05
N TYR A 289 0.50 -16.51 -19.92
CA TYR A 289 -0.74 -17.26 -19.75
C TYR A 289 -0.50 -18.46 -18.85
N LEU A 290 -1.43 -18.72 -17.93
CA LEU A 290 -1.32 -19.83 -16.96
C LEU A 290 -2.65 -20.59 -16.82
N PRO A 291 -2.59 -21.86 -16.39
CA PRO A 291 -3.74 -22.50 -15.79
C PRO A 291 -4.00 -21.94 -14.39
N ALA A 292 -5.28 -21.86 -14.03
CA ALA A 292 -5.76 -21.71 -12.67
C ALA A 292 -6.32 -23.03 -12.16
N ILE A 293 -6.01 -23.35 -10.91
CA ILE A 293 -6.44 -24.56 -10.24
C ILE A 293 -7.15 -24.16 -8.95
N GLU A 294 -8.42 -24.51 -8.87
CA GLU A 294 -9.20 -24.42 -7.64
C GLU A 294 -9.15 -25.76 -6.92
N ILE A 295 -8.82 -25.75 -5.63
CA ILE A 295 -8.61 -26.94 -4.79
C ILE A 295 -9.45 -26.90 -3.52
N SER A 296 -9.68 -28.07 -2.93
CA SER A 296 -10.29 -28.17 -1.61
C SER A 296 -9.23 -27.92 -0.53
N GLN A 297 -9.62 -27.28 0.56
CA GLN A 297 -8.76 -27.15 1.75
C GLN A 297 -8.82 -28.40 2.65
N TYR A 298 -9.79 -29.29 2.41
CA TYR A 298 -10.08 -30.44 3.27
C TYR A 298 -9.55 -31.73 2.64
N PRO A 299 -9.11 -32.69 3.45
CA PRO A 299 -8.64 -33.98 2.93
C PRO A 299 -9.79 -34.84 2.41
N ARG A 300 -9.47 -35.73 1.46
CA ARG A 300 -10.41 -36.73 0.95
C ARG A 300 -10.98 -37.57 2.09
N GLY A 301 -12.30 -37.79 2.03
CA GLY A 301 -13.04 -38.51 3.06
C GLY A 301 -13.62 -37.60 4.16
N ASP A 302 -13.24 -36.32 4.20
CA ASP A 302 -14.01 -35.32 4.95
C ASP A 302 -15.30 -34.97 4.18
N PRO A 303 -16.50 -34.99 4.80
CA PRO A 303 -17.73 -34.58 4.14
C PRO A 303 -17.70 -33.16 3.55
N LYS A 304 -16.86 -32.27 4.09
CA LYS A 304 -16.65 -30.92 3.56
C LYS A 304 -15.87 -30.93 2.24
N HIS A 305 -14.89 -31.82 2.09
CA HIS A 305 -14.19 -32.03 0.83
C HIS A 305 -15.18 -32.41 -0.28
N ASP A 306 -16.04 -33.40 -0.02
CA ASP A 306 -17.01 -33.87 -1.02
C ASP A 306 -18.01 -32.76 -1.42
N LYS A 307 -18.34 -31.87 -0.48
CA LYS A 307 -19.17 -30.69 -0.74
C LYS A 307 -18.44 -29.67 -1.63
N GLU A 308 -17.21 -29.28 -1.29
CA GLU A 308 -16.40 -28.34 -2.09
C GLU A 308 -16.16 -28.89 -3.51
N VAL A 309 -15.81 -30.18 -3.63
CA VAL A 309 -15.68 -30.86 -4.93
C VAL A 309 -16.99 -30.86 -5.72
N GLY A 310 -18.15 -31.02 -5.06
CA GLY A 310 -19.45 -30.87 -5.70
C GLY A 310 -19.64 -29.47 -6.30
N VAL A 311 -19.31 -28.42 -5.53
CA VAL A 311 -19.37 -27.02 -5.97
C VAL A 311 -18.41 -26.77 -7.14
N MET A 312 -17.17 -27.27 -7.09
CA MET A 312 -16.21 -27.15 -8.20
C MET A 312 -16.73 -27.76 -9.50
N ARG A 313 -17.40 -28.92 -9.43
CA ARG A 313 -17.99 -29.55 -10.62
C ARG A 313 -19.14 -28.73 -11.20
N GLU A 314 -19.99 -28.15 -10.36
CA GLU A 314 -21.04 -27.23 -10.79
C GLU A 314 -20.46 -25.98 -11.45
N GLU A 315 -19.39 -25.43 -10.87
CA GLU A 315 -18.71 -24.24 -11.38
C GLU A 315 -18.02 -24.53 -12.72
N VAL A 316 -17.33 -25.66 -12.86
CA VAL A 316 -16.75 -26.11 -14.15
C VAL A 316 -17.82 -26.22 -15.24
N ASP A 317 -18.99 -26.76 -14.94
CA ASP A 317 -20.10 -26.87 -15.90
C ASP A 317 -20.65 -25.47 -16.27
N ALA A 318 -20.83 -24.58 -15.29
CA ALA A 318 -21.28 -23.21 -15.52
C ALA A 318 -20.27 -22.42 -16.38
N ALA A 319 -18.99 -22.49 -16.04
CA ALA A 319 -17.90 -21.85 -16.77
C ALA A 319 -17.81 -22.37 -18.21
N SER A 320 -17.91 -23.69 -18.40
CA SER A 320 -17.90 -24.33 -19.73
C SER A 320 -19.06 -23.85 -20.60
N LYS A 321 -20.26 -23.71 -20.01
CA LYS A 321 -21.45 -23.17 -20.71
C LYS A 321 -21.31 -21.68 -21.04
N ALA A 322 -20.61 -20.93 -20.19
CA ALA A 322 -20.28 -19.52 -20.43
C ALA A 322 -19.20 -19.34 -21.52
N GLY A 323 -18.48 -20.40 -21.89
CA GLY A 323 -17.45 -20.37 -22.94
C GLY A 323 -16.01 -20.42 -22.42
N VAL A 324 -15.81 -20.62 -21.12
CA VAL A 324 -14.48 -20.79 -20.52
C VAL A 324 -14.01 -22.23 -20.68
N HIS A 325 -12.73 -22.40 -20.99
CA HIS A 325 -12.10 -23.72 -21.02
C HIS A 325 -11.82 -24.23 -19.61
N ALA A 326 -12.83 -24.87 -19.02
CA ALA A 326 -12.79 -25.45 -17.67
C ALA A 326 -12.92 -26.98 -17.69
N SER A 327 -12.29 -27.66 -16.73
CA SER A 327 -12.43 -29.11 -16.54
C SER A 327 -12.17 -29.50 -15.09
N PHE A 328 -12.82 -30.55 -14.58
CA PHE A 328 -12.51 -31.10 -13.26
C PHE A 328 -11.54 -32.28 -13.40
N ARG A 329 -10.52 -32.34 -12.54
CA ARG A 329 -9.51 -33.41 -12.54
C ARG A 329 -9.54 -34.16 -11.22
N GLU A 330 -9.94 -35.42 -11.28
CA GLU A 330 -9.88 -36.30 -10.12
C GLU A 330 -8.44 -36.69 -9.79
N GLY A 331 -8.08 -36.64 -8.51
CA GLY A 331 -6.77 -37.03 -8.00
C GLY A 331 -5.63 -36.13 -8.44
N LEU A 332 -5.94 -34.90 -8.89
CA LEU A 332 -4.98 -33.88 -9.27
C LEU A 332 -3.88 -33.74 -8.21
N ALA A 333 -2.63 -33.60 -8.63
CA ALA A 333 -1.51 -33.33 -7.74
C ALA A 333 -0.65 -32.25 -8.37
N ILE A 334 -0.43 -31.19 -7.62
CA ILE A 334 0.34 -30.03 -8.05
C ILE A 334 1.82 -30.33 -7.82
N GLN A 335 2.64 -30.18 -8.87
CA GLN A 335 4.08 -30.39 -8.75
C GLN A 335 4.66 -29.38 -7.74
N GLY A 336 5.46 -29.88 -6.79
CA GLY A 336 6.09 -29.07 -5.75
C GLY A 336 5.29 -28.98 -4.45
N TRP A 337 4.02 -29.41 -4.45
CA TRP A 337 3.24 -29.58 -3.23
C TRP A 337 3.72 -30.82 -2.46
N ASP A 338 4.70 -30.61 -1.57
CA ASP A 338 5.38 -31.66 -0.80
C ASP A 338 5.01 -31.65 0.70
N GLY A 339 4.05 -30.81 1.08
CA GLY A 339 3.42 -30.82 2.40
C GLY A 339 2.44 -31.98 2.60
N GLU A 340 2.07 -32.21 3.86
CA GLU A 340 1.19 -33.32 4.28
C GLU A 340 -0.31 -33.05 4.03
N ILE A 341 -0.68 -31.79 3.77
CA ILE A 341 -2.08 -31.44 3.48
C ILE A 341 -2.48 -31.98 2.12
N ASP A 342 -3.54 -32.78 2.11
CA ASP A 342 -4.14 -33.35 0.90
C ASP A 342 -4.70 -32.24 0.00
N GLN A 343 -4.31 -32.29 -1.27
CA GLN A 343 -4.61 -31.33 -2.34
C GLN A 343 -5.29 -32.00 -3.53
N ARG A 344 -5.73 -33.25 -3.35
CA ARG A 344 -6.32 -34.04 -4.44
C ARG A 344 -7.65 -33.45 -4.87
N ASP A 345 -7.94 -33.67 -6.16
CA ASP A 345 -9.11 -33.13 -6.84
C ASP A 345 -9.03 -31.62 -7.08
N GLY A 346 -9.47 -31.17 -8.26
CA GLY A 346 -9.49 -29.73 -8.52
C GLY A 346 -10.16 -29.34 -9.82
N ALA A 347 -10.71 -28.14 -9.85
CA ALA A 347 -11.20 -27.50 -11.06
C ALA A 347 -10.06 -26.74 -11.74
N LEU A 348 -9.85 -27.02 -13.03
CA LEU A 348 -8.84 -26.42 -13.86
C LEU A 348 -9.49 -25.44 -14.84
N PHE A 349 -9.04 -24.20 -14.83
CA PHE A 349 -9.44 -23.14 -15.77
C PHE A 349 -8.22 -22.70 -16.57
N THR A 350 -8.28 -22.79 -17.90
CA THR A 350 -7.15 -22.39 -18.76
C THR A 350 -7.34 -20.98 -19.32
N GLY A 351 -6.24 -20.36 -19.76
CA GLY A 351 -6.29 -19.03 -20.36
C GLY A 351 -6.33 -17.88 -19.34
N GLN A 352 -5.91 -18.13 -18.09
CA GLN A 352 -5.64 -17.03 -17.15
C GLN A 352 -4.37 -16.30 -17.55
N GLY A 353 -4.15 -15.12 -16.98
CA GLY A 353 -2.93 -14.34 -17.16
C GLY A 353 -2.31 -13.89 -15.84
N THR A 354 -1.00 -13.68 -15.86
CA THR A 354 -0.30 -12.95 -14.82
C THR A 354 0.78 -12.08 -15.44
N PHE A 355 1.18 -11.05 -14.72
CA PHE A 355 2.19 -10.08 -15.12
C PHE A 355 2.67 -9.34 -13.87
N HIS A 356 3.84 -8.71 -13.93
CA HIS A 356 4.27 -7.77 -12.92
C HIS A 356 3.44 -6.47 -13.09
N PRO A 357 2.50 -6.16 -12.18
CA PRO A 357 1.51 -5.11 -12.39
C PRO A 357 2.14 -3.73 -12.56
N THR A 358 3.10 -3.39 -11.68
CA THR A 358 3.81 -2.11 -11.76
C THR A 358 4.64 -1.95 -13.03
N LYS A 359 5.40 -2.97 -13.45
CA LYS A 359 6.21 -2.90 -14.69
C LYS A 359 5.33 -2.62 -15.92
N TYR A 360 4.17 -3.27 -16.01
CA TYR A 360 3.21 -3.03 -17.09
C TYR A 360 2.65 -1.60 -17.06
N MET A 361 2.14 -1.16 -15.92
CA MET A 361 1.52 0.16 -15.81
C MET A 361 2.54 1.30 -15.96
N VAL A 362 3.75 1.16 -15.40
CA VAL A 362 4.86 2.10 -15.61
C VAL A 362 5.25 2.14 -17.10
N GLY A 363 5.39 0.97 -17.74
CA GLY A 363 5.68 0.90 -19.18
C GLY A 363 4.62 1.56 -20.06
N MET A 364 3.34 1.40 -19.71
CA MET A 364 2.25 2.09 -20.39
C MET A 364 2.25 3.60 -20.14
N LEU A 365 2.47 4.04 -18.90
CA LEU A 365 2.59 5.46 -18.56
C LEU A 365 3.77 6.12 -19.28
N GLU A 366 4.90 5.42 -19.42
CA GLU A 366 6.05 5.89 -20.19
C GLU A 366 5.72 6.04 -21.68
N TRP A 367 4.98 5.10 -22.25
CA TRP A 367 4.49 5.23 -23.62
C TRP A 367 3.50 6.41 -23.77
N LEU A 368 2.55 6.54 -22.84
CA LEU A 368 1.56 7.62 -22.83
C LEU A 368 2.23 8.98 -22.69
N ARG A 369 3.19 9.14 -21.77
CA ARG A 369 3.94 10.38 -21.52
C ARG A 369 4.60 10.94 -22.79
N ASN A 370 5.03 10.05 -23.69
CA ASN A 370 5.67 10.44 -24.94
C ASN A 370 4.68 10.68 -26.09
N HIS A 371 3.37 10.50 -25.88
CA HIS A 371 2.35 10.71 -26.90
C HIS A 371 1.83 12.16 -26.89
N PRO A 372 1.78 12.87 -28.04
CA PRO A 372 1.48 14.31 -28.09
C PRO A 372 0.06 14.71 -27.64
N ASN A 373 -0.87 13.76 -27.62
CA ASN A 373 -2.25 13.98 -27.18
C ASN A 373 -2.49 13.68 -25.70
N PHE A 374 -1.45 13.30 -24.95
CA PHE A 374 -1.56 12.93 -23.54
C PHE A 374 -0.82 13.94 -22.66
N GLN A 375 -1.44 14.27 -21.53
CA GLN A 375 -0.80 14.97 -20.43
C GLN A 375 -1.30 14.39 -19.12
N CYS A 376 -0.46 14.37 -18.09
CA CYS A 376 -0.80 13.86 -16.78
C CYS A 376 -0.27 14.82 -15.71
N PHE A 377 -1.04 15.00 -14.64
CA PHE A 377 -0.67 15.80 -13.48
C PHE A 377 -0.87 15.00 -12.19
N THR A 378 0.19 14.84 -11.41
CA THR A 378 0.16 14.24 -10.06
C THR A 378 -0.09 15.31 -9.01
N HIS A 379 -0.29 14.92 -7.75
CA HIS A 379 -0.61 15.85 -6.64
C HIS A 379 -1.79 16.80 -6.97
N THR A 380 -2.71 16.33 -7.82
CA THR A 380 -3.81 17.10 -8.40
C THR A 380 -5.11 16.38 -8.07
N ARG A 381 -5.60 16.58 -6.85
CA ARG A 381 -6.84 15.96 -6.37
C ARG A 381 -8.06 16.62 -6.98
N MET A 382 -8.98 15.83 -7.54
CA MET A 382 -10.31 16.31 -7.90
C MET A 382 -11.12 16.65 -6.64
N ALA A 383 -11.62 17.88 -6.55
CA ALA A 383 -12.52 18.34 -5.50
C ALA A 383 -14.00 18.23 -5.91
N SER A 384 -14.32 18.58 -7.16
CA SER A 384 -15.68 18.45 -7.70
C SER A 384 -15.68 18.18 -9.20
N VAL A 385 -16.81 17.68 -9.68
CA VAL A 385 -17.14 17.55 -11.09
C VAL A 385 -18.56 18.03 -11.31
N GLU A 386 -18.77 18.90 -12.30
CA GLU A 386 -20.05 19.48 -12.66
C GLU A 386 -20.28 19.27 -14.16
N GLU A 387 -21.45 18.71 -14.53
CA GLU A 387 -21.80 18.41 -15.91
C GLU A 387 -22.92 19.35 -16.39
N ASN A 388 -22.61 20.13 -17.43
CA ASN A 388 -23.57 20.93 -18.20
C ASN A 388 -23.42 20.55 -19.69
N ASP A 389 -23.26 21.52 -20.60
CA ASP A 389 -22.89 21.26 -22.01
C ASP A 389 -21.48 20.66 -22.15
N LEU A 390 -20.59 21.00 -21.21
CA LEU A 390 -19.26 20.43 -21.02
C LEU A 390 -19.12 20.04 -19.55
N VAL A 391 -18.15 19.18 -19.26
CA VAL A 391 -17.84 18.77 -17.89
C VAL A 391 -16.71 19.64 -17.33
N GLN A 392 -16.91 20.19 -16.13
CA GLN A 392 -15.92 20.96 -15.40
C GLN A 392 -15.43 20.17 -14.18
N VAL A 393 -14.14 19.83 -14.16
CA VAL A 393 -13.46 19.20 -13.03
C VAL A 393 -12.69 20.28 -12.28
N ARG A 394 -13.05 20.53 -11.02
CA ARG A 394 -12.32 21.47 -10.14
C ARG A 394 -11.35 20.69 -9.27
N THR A 395 -10.12 21.17 -9.18
CA THR A 395 -9.08 20.55 -8.35
C THR A 395 -8.99 21.22 -6.99
N ALA A 396 -8.43 20.52 -6.00
CA ALA A 396 -8.26 21.05 -4.64
C ALA A 396 -7.37 22.31 -4.58
N ASN A 397 -6.47 22.49 -5.56
CA ASN A 397 -5.62 23.68 -5.67
C ASN A 397 -6.27 24.84 -6.47
N GLY A 398 -7.55 24.72 -6.84
CA GLY A 398 -8.35 25.80 -7.42
C GLY A 398 -8.36 25.87 -8.95
N ASN A 399 -7.56 25.06 -9.64
CA ASN A 399 -7.57 25.00 -11.11
C ASN A 399 -8.77 24.20 -11.63
N THR A 400 -9.12 24.46 -12.89
CA THR A 400 -10.27 23.84 -13.56
C THR A 400 -9.86 23.16 -14.86
N ILE A 401 -10.26 21.90 -15.03
CA ILE A 401 -10.17 21.18 -16.30
C ILE A 401 -11.56 21.15 -16.93
N THR A 402 -11.69 21.71 -18.12
CA THR A 402 -12.92 21.62 -18.93
C THR A 402 -12.75 20.53 -19.98
N ALA A 403 -13.65 19.54 -19.99
CA ALA A 403 -13.62 18.40 -20.91
C ALA A 403 -14.99 18.17 -21.54
N LYS A 404 -15.03 17.45 -22.67
CA LYS A 404 -16.31 16.94 -23.21
C LYS A 404 -16.81 15.78 -22.38
N ASP A 405 -15.91 14.90 -21.97
CA ASP A 405 -16.21 13.72 -21.17
C ASP A 405 -15.24 13.60 -19.99
N VAL A 406 -15.69 13.01 -18.87
CA VAL A 406 -14.87 12.72 -17.69
C VAL A 406 -15.01 11.27 -17.28
N VAL A 407 -13.89 10.63 -16.97
CA VAL A 407 -13.85 9.26 -16.46
C VAL A 407 -13.32 9.26 -15.03
N GLN A 408 -14.14 8.83 -14.07
CA GLN A 408 -13.72 8.62 -12.68
C GLN A 408 -13.25 7.17 -12.50
N ALA A 409 -11.93 6.98 -12.47
CA ALA A 409 -11.25 5.70 -12.26
C ALA A 409 -10.55 5.70 -10.89
N THR A 410 -11.30 6.08 -9.85
CA THR A 410 -10.80 6.37 -8.49
C THR A 410 -11.11 5.27 -7.47
N CYS A 411 -11.25 4.02 -7.93
CA CYS A 411 -11.81 2.87 -7.19
C CYS A 411 -13.29 3.05 -6.80
N VAL A 412 -13.63 4.15 -6.11
CA VAL A 412 -14.99 4.57 -5.76
C VAL A 412 -15.23 5.98 -6.30
N PRO A 413 -16.33 6.25 -7.02
CA PRO A 413 -16.61 7.58 -7.53
C PRO A 413 -16.85 8.57 -6.38
N ILE A 414 -16.37 9.79 -6.55
CA ILE A 414 -16.41 10.85 -5.53
C ILE A 414 -17.83 11.45 -5.37
N GLN A 415 -18.78 11.04 -6.20
CA GLN A 415 -20.15 11.54 -6.22
C GLN A 415 -21.18 10.41 -6.33
N LYS A 416 -22.34 10.62 -5.68
CA LYS A 416 -23.56 9.79 -5.62
C LYS A 416 -23.50 8.60 -4.66
N LEU A 417 -24.55 8.54 -3.84
CA LEU A 417 -24.76 7.56 -2.78
C LEU A 417 -25.22 6.20 -3.30
N SER A 418 -25.87 6.11 -4.47
CA SER A 418 -26.55 4.89 -4.90
C SER A 418 -25.57 3.75 -5.21
N VAL A 419 -24.62 3.95 -6.12
CA VAL A 419 -23.63 2.91 -6.46
C VAL A 419 -22.72 2.56 -5.27
N ILE A 420 -22.45 3.55 -4.40
CA ILE A 420 -21.68 3.37 -3.16
C ILE A 420 -22.41 2.43 -2.19
N ALA A 421 -23.73 2.54 -2.07
CA ALA A 421 -24.56 1.66 -1.25
C ALA A 421 -24.78 0.26 -1.87
N GLU A 422 -24.39 0.07 -3.12
CA GLU A 422 -24.46 -1.22 -3.85
C GLU A 422 -23.16 -2.04 -3.72
N MET A 423 -22.22 -1.61 -2.86
CA MET A 423 -20.94 -2.28 -2.67
C MET A 423 -20.63 -2.56 -1.20
N GLU A 424 -19.93 -3.65 -0.95
CA GLU A 424 -19.19 -3.86 0.30
C GLU A 424 -17.72 -3.48 0.13
N TYR A 425 -17.06 -3.18 1.25
CA TYR A 425 -15.67 -2.71 1.27
C TYR A 425 -14.85 -3.67 2.11
N MET A 426 -13.90 -4.33 1.47
CA MET A 426 -13.12 -5.42 2.07
C MET A 426 -11.63 -5.07 2.13
N ARG A 427 -10.95 -5.40 3.22
CA ARG A 427 -9.48 -5.46 3.26
C ARG A 427 -9.06 -6.87 2.92
N THR A 428 -8.02 -6.98 2.10
CA THR A 428 -7.40 -8.26 1.68
C THR A 428 -5.91 -8.23 1.98
N TYR A 429 -5.30 -9.37 2.25
CA TYR A 429 -3.90 -9.47 2.71
C TYR A 429 -3.06 -10.26 1.72
N CYS A 430 -1.78 -9.96 1.68
CA CYS A 430 -0.79 -10.63 0.86
C CYS A 430 0.55 -10.76 1.59
N ILE A 431 1.26 -11.85 1.32
CA ILE A 431 2.69 -12.01 1.61
C ILE A 431 3.43 -12.43 0.35
N ALA A 432 4.72 -12.14 0.27
CA ALA A 432 5.62 -12.76 -0.70
C ALA A 432 6.71 -13.53 0.04
N ILE A 433 6.75 -14.84 -0.20
CA ILE A 433 7.70 -15.77 0.40
C ILE A 433 8.65 -16.30 -0.67
N ARG A 434 9.94 -16.41 -0.35
CA ARG A 434 10.93 -16.97 -1.26
C ARG A 434 10.72 -18.47 -1.42
N VAL A 435 10.84 -18.96 -2.64
CA VAL A 435 10.83 -20.37 -2.98
C VAL A 435 11.89 -20.65 -4.04
N PRO A 436 12.58 -21.80 -4.02
CA PRO A 436 13.57 -22.10 -5.06
C PRO A 436 12.93 -22.12 -6.45
N LYS A 437 13.64 -21.59 -7.47
CA LYS A 437 13.16 -21.65 -8.86
C LYS A 437 12.85 -23.08 -9.28
N ASN A 438 11.78 -23.25 -10.06
CA ASN A 438 11.29 -24.56 -10.55
C ASN A 438 10.85 -25.54 -9.44
N TYR A 439 10.66 -25.08 -8.20
CA TYR A 439 10.18 -25.93 -7.11
C TYR A 439 8.71 -26.35 -7.31
N ILE A 440 7.85 -25.38 -7.58
CA ILE A 440 6.41 -25.55 -7.81
C ILE A 440 6.13 -25.27 -9.28
N GLU A 441 5.20 -26.01 -9.90
CA GLU A 441 4.77 -25.66 -11.26
C GLU A 441 4.11 -24.27 -11.32
N ASP A 442 4.39 -23.51 -12.37
CA ASP A 442 3.83 -22.17 -12.54
C ASP A 442 2.35 -22.28 -12.93
N CYS A 443 1.51 -22.06 -11.93
CA CYS A 443 0.06 -22.04 -12.03
C CYS A 443 -0.50 -21.05 -11.00
N LEU A 444 -1.77 -20.68 -11.19
CA LEU A 444 -2.54 -19.97 -10.17
C LEU A 444 -3.26 -21.03 -9.32
N ILE A 445 -3.25 -20.87 -8.00
CA ILE A 445 -4.02 -21.75 -7.11
C ILE A 445 -5.02 -20.89 -6.33
N TYR A 446 -6.24 -21.40 -6.16
CA TYR A 446 -7.30 -20.83 -5.33
C TYR A 446 -7.85 -21.94 -4.42
N ASP A 447 -8.15 -21.64 -3.17
CA ASP A 447 -8.94 -22.54 -2.31
C ASP A 447 -10.36 -21.98 -2.07
N GLN A 448 -11.27 -22.85 -1.61
CA GLN A 448 -12.66 -22.49 -1.30
C GLN A 448 -12.90 -22.15 0.18
N ALA A 449 -11.85 -21.77 0.93
CA ALA A 449 -12.03 -21.49 2.34
C ALA A 449 -12.86 -20.21 2.58
N ASP A 450 -13.56 -20.13 3.72
CA ASP A 450 -14.27 -18.90 4.10
C ASP A 450 -13.29 -17.71 4.20
N ALA A 451 -12.09 -17.96 4.74
CA ALA A 451 -10.93 -17.10 4.57
C ALA A 451 -10.09 -17.67 3.42
N TYR A 452 -10.52 -17.49 2.18
CA TYR A 452 -9.88 -18.10 1.01
C TYR A 452 -8.42 -17.67 0.86
N LYS A 453 -7.64 -18.49 0.17
CA LYS A 453 -6.24 -18.22 -0.18
C LYS A 453 -6.05 -18.43 -1.68
N TYR A 454 -5.17 -17.62 -2.24
CA TYR A 454 -4.72 -17.77 -3.61
C TYR A 454 -3.22 -17.56 -3.73
N ILE A 455 -2.59 -18.14 -4.76
CA ILE A 455 -1.16 -17.97 -5.02
C ILE A 455 -0.82 -17.66 -6.47
N ARG A 456 0.31 -16.96 -6.66
CA ARG A 456 1.01 -16.85 -7.95
C ARG A 456 2.50 -16.56 -7.80
N PHE A 457 3.27 -16.68 -8.87
CA PHE A 457 4.71 -16.39 -8.89
C PHE A 457 5.05 -14.99 -9.43
N THR A 458 6.18 -14.44 -8.98
CA THR A 458 6.90 -13.34 -9.62
C THR A 458 8.41 -13.53 -9.43
N ASP A 459 9.21 -12.94 -10.32
CA ASP A 459 10.66 -13.08 -10.24
C ASP A 459 11.25 -12.45 -8.96
N CYS A 460 12.11 -13.20 -8.26
CA CYS A 460 12.87 -12.73 -7.10
C CYS A 460 14.34 -12.48 -7.50
N ASP A 461 15.13 -13.52 -7.71
CA ASP A 461 16.54 -13.41 -8.12
C ASP A 461 16.96 -14.59 -9.01
N GLU A 462 18.25 -14.92 -9.07
CA GLU A 462 18.76 -16.03 -9.88
C GLU A 462 18.44 -17.42 -9.33
N ASN A 463 18.22 -17.54 -8.02
CA ASN A 463 18.04 -18.81 -7.31
C ASN A 463 16.58 -19.03 -6.90
N ASP A 464 15.89 -17.96 -6.55
CA ASP A 464 14.53 -18.01 -6.01
C ASP A 464 13.51 -17.28 -6.90
N ASP A 465 12.25 -17.67 -6.75
CA ASP A 465 11.06 -16.90 -7.13
C ASP A 465 10.35 -16.43 -5.86
N TYR A 466 9.54 -15.38 -5.99
CA TYR A 466 8.57 -15.03 -4.96
C TYR A 466 7.25 -15.72 -5.25
N LEU A 467 6.80 -16.53 -4.29
CA LEU A 467 5.41 -16.98 -4.24
C LEU A 467 4.61 -15.93 -3.48
N VAL A 468 3.69 -15.26 -4.18
CA VAL A 468 2.73 -14.34 -3.60
C VAL A 468 1.52 -15.13 -3.15
N ILE A 469 1.15 -15.01 -1.88
CA ILE A 469 -0.02 -15.65 -1.28
C ILE A 469 -0.93 -14.54 -0.78
N GLY A 470 -2.21 -14.56 -1.15
CA GLY A 470 -3.17 -13.57 -0.68
C GLY A 470 -4.53 -14.14 -0.30
N GLY A 471 -5.35 -13.29 0.31
CA GLY A 471 -6.70 -13.62 0.83
C GLY A 471 -6.90 -13.14 2.25
N CYS A 472 -7.64 -13.92 3.05
CA CYS A 472 -8.00 -13.60 4.45
C CYS A 472 -8.79 -12.29 4.61
N ASP A 473 -9.78 -12.10 3.73
CA ASP A 473 -10.52 -10.86 3.60
C ASP A 473 -11.45 -10.56 4.79
N HIS A 474 -11.69 -9.27 5.05
CA HIS A 474 -12.64 -8.83 6.07
C HIS A 474 -13.21 -7.43 5.80
N LYS A 475 -14.30 -7.07 6.47
CA LYS A 475 -14.94 -5.76 6.27
C LYS A 475 -14.04 -4.63 6.79
N VAL A 476 -13.87 -3.58 5.99
CA VAL A 476 -13.06 -2.41 6.32
C VAL A 476 -13.53 -1.80 7.64
N GLY A 477 -12.62 -1.60 8.60
CA GLY A 477 -12.88 -0.91 9.87
C GLY A 477 -13.88 -1.58 10.83
N GLN A 478 -14.32 -2.81 10.54
CA GLN A 478 -15.35 -3.54 11.32
C GLN A 478 -14.82 -4.80 12.01
N ASP A 479 -13.79 -5.44 11.46
CA ASP A 479 -13.23 -6.70 11.96
C ASP A 479 -11.78 -6.55 12.46
N GLN A 480 -11.29 -7.60 13.14
CA GLN A 480 -9.91 -7.68 13.64
C GLN A 480 -8.91 -7.88 12.50
N VAL A 481 -7.78 -7.19 12.60
CA VAL A 481 -6.70 -7.13 11.61
C VAL A 481 -5.57 -8.12 11.94
N GLU A 482 -5.45 -8.49 13.20
CA GLU A 482 -4.39 -9.32 13.76
C GLU A 482 -4.45 -10.76 13.22
N GLY A 483 -3.27 -11.37 13.02
CA GLY A 483 -3.14 -12.78 12.63
C GLY A 483 -3.28 -13.08 11.14
N ARG A 484 -3.85 -12.17 10.33
CA ARG A 484 -4.11 -12.40 8.89
C ARG A 484 -2.85 -12.79 8.08
N PHE A 485 -1.75 -12.04 8.24
CA PHE A 485 -0.47 -12.38 7.60
C PHE A 485 0.10 -13.72 8.07
N GLN A 486 -0.06 -14.02 9.36
CA GLN A 486 0.45 -15.27 9.94
C GLN A 486 -0.37 -16.48 9.47
N GLU A 487 -1.67 -16.30 9.22
CA GLU A 487 -2.53 -17.31 8.62
C GLU A 487 -2.07 -17.64 7.19
N LEU A 488 -1.74 -16.64 6.37
CA LEU A 488 -1.18 -16.86 5.02
C LEU A 488 0.17 -17.59 5.09
N GLU A 489 1.04 -17.19 6.02
CA GLU A 489 2.34 -17.84 6.20
C GLU A 489 2.21 -19.29 6.69
N THR A 490 1.28 -19.56 7.61
CA THR A 490 1.02 -20.91 8.10
C THR A 490 0.50 -21.79 6.95
N TRP A 491 -0.49 -21.28 6.21
CA TRP A 491 -1.10 -22.01 5.10
C TRP A 491 -0.07 -22.43 4.05
N VAL A 492 0.85 -21.54 3.66
CA VAL A 492 1.86 -21.84 2.62
C VAL A 492 2.92 -22.82 3.12
N ARG A 493 3.36 -22.70 4.38
CA ARG A 493 4.40 -23.57 4.96
C ARG A 493 3.93 -25.00 5.19
N GLU A 494 2.64 -25.20 5.45
CA GLU A 494 2.03 -26.54 5.55
C GLU A 494 1.98 -27.29 4.21
N ARG A 495 2.09 -26.56 3.09
CA ARG A 495 1.88 -27.08 1.72
C ARG A 495 3.16 -27.15 0.90
N PHE A 496 4.09 -26.22 1.17
CA PHE A 496 5.35 -26.08 0.46
C PHE A 496 6.51 -26.01 1.47
N THR A 497 7.10 -27.16 1.78
CA THR A 497 8.09 -27.33 2.86
C THR A 497 9.41 -26.59 2.61
N LYS A 498 9.69 -26.20 1.36
CA LYS A 498 10.88 -25.40 0.99
C LYS A 498 10.62 -23.89 0.96
N ALA A 499 9.49 -23.42 1.49
CA ALA A 499 9.22 -22.00 1.61
C ALA A 499 10.21 -21.32 2.55
N GLY A 500 10.93 -20.32 2.04
CA GLY A 500 12.00 -19.59 2.72
C GLY A 500 11.50 -18.44 3.58
N SER A 501 12.15 -17.28 3.45
CA SER A 501 11.79 -16.06 4.19
C SER A 501 10.59 -15.36 3.57
N VAL A 502 9.73 -14.79 4.42
CA VAL A 502 8.73 -13.81 4.02
C VAL A 502 9.42 -12.44 3.95
N ASP A 503 9.66 -11.96 2.73
CA ASP A 503 10.39 -10.71 2.51
C ASP A 503 9.45 -9.51 2.41
N TYR A 504 8.21 -9.74 1.96
CA TYR A 504 7.19 -8.71 1.83
C TYR A 504 5.87 -9.16 2.42
N LYS A 505 5.13 -8.21 2.97
CA LYS A 505 3.74 -8.36 3.38
C LYS A 505 3.01 -7.06 3.08
N TRP A 506 1.76 -7.13 2.65
CA TRP A 506 0.94 -5.95 2.44
C TRP A 506 -0.55 -6.26 2.42
N SER A 507 -1.40 -5.25 2.59
CA SER A 507 -2.84 -5.41 2.42
C SER A 507 -3.43 -4.45 1.39
N GLY A 508 -4.39 -4.90 0.58
CA GLY A 508 -5.14 -4.09 -0.37
C GLY A 508 -6.55 -3.80 0.14
N GLN A 509 -7.35 -3.14 -0.69
CA GLN A 509 -8.79 -2.96 -0.51
C GLN A 509 -9.54 -3.39 -1.77
N ILE A 510 -10.63 -4.11 -1.56
CA ILE A 510 -11.51 -4.64 -2.59
C ILE A 510 -12.91 -4.02 -2.43
N PHE A 511 -13.58 -3.79 -3.56
CA PHE A 511 -14.90 -3.17 -3.64
C PHE A 511 -15.88 -4.17 -4.27
N GLU A 512 -16.73 -4.78 -3.44
CA GLU A 512 -17.59 -5.93 -3.81
C GLU A 512 -19.00 -5.49 -4.19
N PRO A 513 -19.39 -5.51 -5.48
CA PRO A 513 -20.78 -5.27 -5.88
C PRO A 513 -21.71 -6.35 -5.34
N VAL A 514 -22.93 -5.97 -4.97
CA VAL A 514 -23.98 -6.93 -4.54
C VAL A 514 -24.42 -7.95 -5.62
N ASP A 515 -23.88 -7.82 -6.83
CA ASP A 515 -24.17 -8.64 -8.00
C ASP A 515 -22.94 -9.10 -8.78
N TYR A 516 -21.75 -9.04 -8.17
CA TYR A 516 -20.51 -9.68 -8.66
C TYR A 516 -19.84 -9.02 -9.87
N MET A 517 -20.52 -8.10 -10.56
CA MET A 517 -19.98 -7.47 -11.78
C MET A 517 -19.60 -6.01 -11.55
N ALA A 518 -18.52 -5.55 -12.17
CA ALA A 518 -18.13 -4.15 -12.05
C ALA A 518 -19.16 -3.17 -12.62
N PHE A 519 -19.18 -1.96 -12.08
CA PHE A 519 -19.92 -0.83 -12.63
C PHE A 519 -18.99 -0.02 -13.53
N ILE A 520 -19.18 -0.15 -14.83
CA ILE A 520 -18.35 0.48 -15.86
C ILE A 520 -19.26 1.13 -16.90
N GLY A 521 -19.13 2.45 -17.08
CA GLY A 521 -19.87 3.21 -18.08
C GLY A 521 -20.43 4.51 -17.51
N LYS A 522 -21.45 5.07 -18.17
CA LYS A 522 -22.08 6.34 -17.74
C LYS A 522 -22.62 6.28 -16.33
N ASN A 523 -22.22 7.25 -15.51
CA ASN A 523 -22.78 7.45 -14.19
C ASN A 523 -24.31 7.68 -14.30
N GLN A 524 -25.07 7.19 -13.32
CA GLN A 524 -26.53 7.29 -13.32
C GLN A 524 -26.96 8.75 -13.50
N GLY A 525 -27.92 9.05 -14.39
CA GLY A 525 -28.38 10.42 -14.65
C GLY A 525 -27.38 11.39 -15.31
N MET A 526 -26.17 10.92 -15.67
CA MET A 526 -25.17 11.71 -16.39
C MET A 526 -25.05 11.23 -17.85
N ASN A 527 -24.59 12.11 -18.73
CA ASN A 527 -24.38 11.86 -20.15
C ASN A 527 -22.90 11.80 -20.54
N HIS A 528 -22.07 12.58 -19.84
CA HIS A 528 -20.64 12.81 -20.13
C HIS A 528 -19.71 12.42 -18.98
N THR A 529 -20.26 11.97 -17.85
CA THR A 529 -19.48 11.46 -16.71
C THR A 529 -19.57 9.95 -16.64
N TYR A 530 -18.43 9.27 -16.69
CA TYR A 530 -18.25 7.82 -16.63
C TYR A 530 -17.58 7.40 -15.32
N ILE A 531 -17.86 6.19 -14.85
CA ILE A 531 -17.26 5.60 -13.65
C ILE A 531 -16.70 4.21 -13.94
N VAL A 532 -15.68 3.83 -13.16
CA VAL A 532 -15.15 2.46 -13.06
C VAL A 532 -15.02 2.13 -11.58
N THR A 533 -15.81 1.20 -11.07
CA THR A 533 -15.88 0.85 -9.64
C THR A 533 -16.42 -0.56 -9.43
N GLY A 534 -16.25 -1.11 -8.22
CA GLY A 534 -16.87 -2.36 -7.82
C GLY A 534 -16.22 -3.56 -8.49
N ASP A 535 -14.92 -3.67 -8.41
CA ASP A 535 -14.15 -4.63 -9.18
C ASP A 535 -14.08 -6.04 -8.59
N SER A 536 -14.53 -6.22 -7.34
CA SER A 536 -14.37 -7.48 -6.59
C SER A 536 -12.89 -7.92 -6.61
N GLY A 537 -12.57 -9.20 -6.69
CA GLY A 537 -11.21 -9.70 -6.87
C GLY A 537 -10.59 -9.45 -8.26
N ASN A 538 -11.30 -8.83 -9.20
CA ASN A 538 -10.96 -8.82 -10.63
C ASN A 538 -10.44 -7.47 -11.17
N GLY A 539 -9.96 -6.57 -10.29
CA GLY A 539 -9.59 -5.18 -10.60
C GLY A 539 -8.68 -4.94 -11.80
N LEU A 540 -7.66 -5.78 -12.01
CA LEU A 540 -6.76 -5.62 -13.14
C LEU A 540 -7.46 -5.92 -14.48
N THR A 541 -8.20 -7.03 -14.54
CA THR A 541 -8.98 -7.43 -15.73
C THR A 541 -10.10 -6.42 -16.01
N HIS A 542 -10.86 -6.04 -14.97
CA HIS A 542 -11.92 -5.03 -15.08
C HIS A 542 -11.37 -3.67 -15.53
N GLY A 543 -10.20 -3.26 -15.05
CA GLY A 543 -9.58 -1.99 -15.45
C GLY A 543 -9.17 -1.96 -16.93
N ILE A 544 -8.61 -3.05 -17.45
CA ILE A 544 -8.30 -3.17 -18.89
C ILE A 544 -9.60 -3.17 -19.72
N LEU A 545 -10.60 -3.93 -19.28
CA LEU A 545 -11.92 -3.97 -19.90
C LEU A 545 -12.59 -2.59 -19.94
N ALA A 546 -12.47 -1.83 -18.85
CA ALA A 546 -13.05 -0.51 -18.73
C ALA A 546 -12.56 0.44 -19.81
N GLY A 547 -11.28 0.35 -20.19
CA GLY A 547 -10.72 1.18 -21.25
C GLY A 547 -11.46 1.02 -22.57
N LYS A 548 -11.79 -0.23 -22.96
CA LYS A 548 -12.56 -0.49 -24.18
C LYS A 548 -14.01 -0.05 -24.05
N LEU A 549 -14.69 -0.42 -22.97
CA LEU A 549 -16.10 -0.11 -22.77
C LEU A 549 -16.35 1.40 -22.82
N ILE A 550 -15.55 2.17 -22.09
CA ILE A 550 -15.70 3.63 -22.02
C ILE A 550 -15.32 4.29 -23.33
N ALA A 551 -14.24 3.86 -23.97
CA ALA A 551 -13.86 4.42 -25.26
C ALA A 551 -14.91 4.14 -26.35
N ASP A 552 -15.53 2.95 -26.35
CA ASP A 552 -16.63 2.63 -27.26
C ASP A 552 -17.87 3.51 -26.97
N GLU A 553 -18.24 3.70 -25.70
CA GLU A 553 -19.37 4.57 -25.33
C GLU A 553 -19.14 6.04 -25.71
N ILE A 554 -17.94 6.58 -25.49
CA ILE A 554 -17.58 7.97 -25.86
C ILE A 554 -17.67 8.17 -27.38
N GLU A 555 -17.39 7.14 -28.18
CA GLU A 555 -17.45 7.21 -29.65
C GLU A 555 -18.80 6.79 -30.24
N GLY A 556 -19.75 6.35 -29.40
CA GLY A 556 -21.04 5.84 -29.85
C GLY A 556 -20.94 4.48 -30.58
N VAL A 557 -19.87 3.74 -30.37
CA VAL A 557 -19.68 2.38 -30.89
C VAL A 557 -20.49 1.41 -30.04
N GLN A 558 -21.34 0.60 -30.68
CA GLN A 558 -22.10 -0.43 -29.98
C GLN A 558 -21.15 -1.50 -29.43
N ASN A 559 -21.27 -1.80 -28.13
CA ASN A 559 -20.47 -2.82 -27.47
C ASN A 559 -21.40 -3.88 -26.85
N PRO A 560 -21.21 -5.18 -27.18
CA PRO A 560 -22.11 -6.25 -26.71
C PRO A 560 -22.06 -6.46 -25.20
N TRP A 561 -21.00 -6.06 -24.51
CA TRP A 561 -20.82 -6.25 -23.08
C TRP A 561 -21.36 -5.08 -22.25
N ALA A 562 -21.61 -3.91 -22.86
CA ALA A 562 -21.94 -2.68 -22.14
C ALA A 562 -23.13 -2.83 -21.18
N SER A 563 -24.15 -3.60 -21.55
CA SER A 563 -25.33 -3.81 -20.70
C SER A 563 -25.02 -4.53 -19.39
N LEU A 564 -24.03 -5.44 -19.38
CA LEU A 564 -23.65 -6.20 -18.18
C LEU A 564 -23.01 -5.29 -17.13
N TYR A 565 -22.17 -4.35 -17.56
CA TYR A 565 -21.40 -3.47 -16.67
C TYR A 565 -22.09 -2.14 -16.40
N ASN A 566 -23.16 -1.80 -17.11
CA ASN A 566 -23.80 -0.49 -17.03
C ASN A 566 -24.18 -0.12 -15.58
N PRO A 567 -23.76 1.05 -15.06
CA PRO A 567 -24.14 1.52 -13.72
C PRO A 567 -25.64 1.67 -13.46
N LYS A 568 -26.48 1.64 -14.50
CA LYS A 568 -27.95 1.71 -14.42
C LYS A 568 -28.63 0.34 -14.47
N ARG A 569 -27.88 -0.78 -14.44
CA ARG A 569 -28.49 -2.12 -14.54
C ARG A 569 -29.44 -2.37 -13.36
N LEU A 570 -30.72 -2.55 -13.66
CA LEU A 570 -31.79 -2.68 -12.65
C LEU A 570 -31.99 -4.14 -12.18
N THR A 571 -31.48 -5.10 -12.94
CA THR A 571 -31.76 -6.53 -12.78
C THR A 571 -31.21 -7.10 -11.48
N SER A 572 -30.17 -6.49 -10.90
CA SER A 572 -29.59 -6.88 -9.62
C SER A 572 -30.28 -6.24 -8.42
N ILE A 573 -30.58 -4.94 -8.48
CA ILE A 573 -31.18 -4.15 -7.40
C ILE A 573 -32.48 -4.80 -6.89
N ALA A 574 -33.37 -5.26 -7.78
CA ALA A 574 -34.61 -5.93 -7.39
C ALA A 574 -34.39 -7.29 -6.70
N LYS A 575 -33.28 -7.99 -7.01
CA LYS A 575 -32.91 -9.29 -6.44
C LYS A 575 -31.93 -9.19 -5.26
N SER A 576 -31.37 -8.01 -4.98
CA SER A 576 -30.45 -7.71 -3.88
C SER A 576 -31.08 -6.88 -2.76
N LEU A 577 -32.39 -6.57 -2.85
CA LEU A 577 -33.13 -5.84 -1.78
C LEU A 577 -32.90 -6.40 -0.37
N GLY A 578 -32.74 -7.73 -0.24
CA GLY A 578 -32.44 -8.37 1.05
C GLY A 578 -31.07 -8.01 1.63
N SER A 579 -30.02 -7.96 0.80
CA SER A 579 -28.67 -7.56 1.24
C SER A 579 -28.56 -6.05 1.44
N MET A 580 -29.29 -5.25 0.66
CA MET A 580 -29.38 -3.79 0.85
C MET A 580 -30.00 -3.42 2.22
N LEU A 581 -31.04 -4.14 2.67
CA LEU A 581 -31.60 -3.94 4.01
C LEU A 581 -30.61 -4.26 5.14
N GLN A 582 -29.73 -5.23 4.94
CA GLN A 582 -28.65 -5.52 5.90
C GLN A 582 -27.59 -4.40 5.90
N HIS A 583 -27.29 -3.82 4.73
CA HIS A 583 -26.40 -2.67 4.59
C HIS A 583 -26.94 -1.44 5.34
N ASP A 584 -28.25 -1.16 5.25
CA ASP A 584 -28.90 -0.07 6.02
C ASP A 584 -28.87 -0.30 7.55
N ILE A 585 -29.02 -1.55 8.00
CA ILE A 585 -28.86 -1.92 9.42
C ILE A 585 -27.40 -1.77 9.87
N GLN A 586 -26.44 -2.10 9.00
CA GLN A 586 -25.01 -1.89 9.25
C GLN A 586 -24.69 -0.39 9.37
N ILE A 587 -25.18 0.46 8.46
CA ILE A 587 -25.04 1.93 8.57
C ILE A 587 -25.58 2.44 9.93
N ASN A 588 -26.75 1.95 10.36
CA ASN A 588 -27.33 2.32 11.66
C ASN A 588 -26.53 1.82 12.87
N THR A 589 -25.85 0.68 12.77
CA THR A 589 -24.94 0.20 13.83
C THR A 589 -23.65 1.01 13.90
N GLN A 590 -23.22 1.63 12.80
CA GLN A 590 -22.06 2.53 12.80
C GLN A 590 -22.35 3.85 13.53
N TYR A 591 -23.60 4.29 13.68
CA TYR A 591 -23.93 5.39 14.62
C TYR A 591 -23.72 5.00 16.09
N LYS A 592 -23.67 3.71 16.44
CA LYS A 592 -23.26 3.28 17.80
C LYS A 592 -21.77 3.56 18.05
N ARG A 593 -20.95 3.67 17.00
CA ARG A 593 -19.52 4.02 17.13
C ARG A 593 -19.32 5.42 17.72
N TYR A 594 -20.27 6.33 17.51
CA TYR A 594 -20.33 7.63 18.20
C TYR A 594 -20.51 7.53 19.72
N LEU A 595 -20.75 6.35 20.27
CA LEU A 595 -20.84 6.10 21.72
C LEU A 595 -19.65 5.27 22.24
N GLN A 596 -18.75 4.84 21.36
CA GLN A 596 -17.61 4.00 21.69
C GLN A 596 -16.32 4.82 21.73
N THR A 597 -15.37 4.36 22.54
CA THR A 597 -14.02 4.89 22.65
C THR A 597 -13.06 3.70 22.70
N ASP A 598 -11.98 3.74 21.93
CA ASP A 598 -10.95 2.68 21.92
C ASP A 598 -9.99 2.86 23.09
N ILE A 599 -9.71 4.13 23.41
CA ILE A 599 -8.80 4.54 24.47
C ILE A 599 -9.55 5.42 25.47
N LYS A 600 -9.11 5.40 26.73
CA LYS A 600 -9.67 6.26 27.80
C LYS A 600 -8.77 7.47 28.02
N ASP A 601 -7.47 7.28 27.93
CA ASP A 601 -6.45 8.31 27.95
C ASP A 601 -5.54 8.20 26.73
N ILE A 602 -5.01 9.34 26.27
CA ILE A 602 -4.00 9.39 25.22
C ILE A 602 -2.69 8.75 25.71
N GLU A 603 -2.43 8.81 27.02
CA GLU A 603 -1.26 8.16 27.61
C GLU A 603 -1.31 6.63 27.54
N ASP A 604 -2.52 6.05 27.43
CA ASP A 604 -2.70 4.60 27.29
C ASP A 604 -2.20 4.06 25.94
N LEU A 605 -2.07 4.92 24.91
CA LEU A 605 -1.58 4.50 23.59
C LEU A 605 -0.12 4.09 23.64
N ALA A 606 0.18 2.93 23.06
CA ALA A 606 1.55 2.55 22.77
C ALA A 606 2.12 3.39 21.62
N VAL A 607 3.44 3.49 21.56
CA VAL A 607 4.15 4.08 20.42
C VAL A 607 3.84 3.28 19.14
N GLY A 608 3.61 3.97 18.02
CA GLY A 608 3.22 3.38 16.74
C GLY A 608 1.76 2.90 16.68
N SER A 609 0.92 3.30 17.64
CA SER A 609 -0.49 2.87 17.71
C SER A 609 -1.45 4.05 17.69
N GLY A 610 -2.67 3.78 17.26
CA GLY A 610 -3.75 4.75 17.25
C GLY A 610 -5.02 4.21 17.89
N GLY A 611 -5.91 5.14 18.26
CA GLY A 611 -7.24 4.83 18.76
C GLY A 611 -8.15 6.05 18.71
N VAL A 612 -9.45 5.80 18.68
CA VAL A 612 -10.47 6.86 18.78
C VAL A 612 -10.75 7.15 20.25
N LEU A 613 -10.63 8.43 20.62
CA LEU A 613 -11.07 8.96 21.91
C LEU A 613 -12.42 9.66 21.76
N ASN A 614 -13.37 9.24 22.59
CA ASN A 614 -14.71 9.81 22.63
C ASN A 614 -15.13 10.05 24.09
N LYS A 615 -15.12 11.31 24.52
CA LYS A 615 -15.44 11.75 25.88
C LYS A 615 -16.58 12.76 25.85
N ALA A 616 -17.36 12.81 26.94
CA ALA A 616 -18.55 13.66 27.05
C ALA A 616 -18.27 15.17 26.95
N ASP A 617 -17.02 15.60 27.23
CA ASP A 617 -16.54 16.97 27.14
C ASP A 617 -15.98 17.34 25.75
N LEU A 618 -15.83 16.36 24.84
CA LEU A 618 -15.44 16.61 23.45
C LEU A 618 -16.67 16.92 22.60
N SER A 619 -16.56 17.91 21.72
CA SER A 619 -17.62 18.26 20.76
C SER A 619 -17.79 17.25 19.63
N ALA A 620 -16.78 16.40 19.38
CA ALA A 620 -16.80 15.31 18.42
C ALA A 620 -15.73 14.25 18.76
N PRO A 621 -15.85 12.99 18.27
CA PRO A 621 -14.83 11.97 18.41
C PRO A 621 -13.48 12.38 17.80
N MET A 622 -12.39 12.04 18.47
CA MET A 622 -11.02 12.39 18.09
C MET A 622 -10.21 11.14 17.75
N ALA A 623 -9.53 11.17 16.62
CA ALA A 623 -8.56 10.15 16.22
C ALA A 623 -7.19 10.56 16.76
N VAL A 624 -6.56 9.68 17.54
CA VAL A 624 -5.25 9.93 18.15
C VAL A 624 -4.29 8.85 17.69
N TYR A 625 -3.19 9.26 17.05
CA TYR A 625 -2.06 8.40 16.72
C TYR A 625 -0.86 8.83 17.55
N LYS A 626 -0.18 7.88 18.22
CA LYS A 626 1.09 8.14 18.91
C LYS A 626 2.21 7.61 18.04
N ASP A 627 3.00 8.51 17.48
CA ASP A 627 4.10 8.16 16.59
C ASP A 627 5.27 7.49 17.32
N GLU A 628 6.25 7.05 16.55
CA GLU A 628 7.48 6.39 16.96
C GLU A 628 8.32 7.22 17.94
N GLY A 629 8.20 8.55 17.89
CA GLY A 629 8.81 9.51 18.81
C GLY A 629 7.97 9.76 20.07
N GLY A 630 6.83 9.07 20.24
CA GLY A 630 5.89 9.26 21.33
C GLY A 630 5.06 10.55 21.23
N GLN A 631 5.14 11.26 20.10
CA GLN A 631 4.38 12.47 19.87
C GLN A 631 2.99 12.10 19.34
N THR A 632 1.97 12.84 19.79
CA THR A 632 0.58 12.52 19.47
C THR A 632 0.09 13.39 18.33
N HIS A 633 -0.46 12.76 17.31
CA HIS A 633 -1.16 13.36 16.18
C HIS A 633 -2.66 13.25 16.43
N ARG A 634 -3.38 14.36 16.26
CA ARG A 634 -4.79 14.50 16.64
C ARG A 634 -5.59 15.05 15.47
N PHE A 635 -6.56 14.26 15.05
CA PHE A 635 -7.48 14.58 13.97
C PHE A 635 -8.92 14.36 14.40
N SER A 636 -9.87 14.93 13.68
CA SER A 636 -11.25 14.49 13.81
C SER A 636 -11.35 13.02 13.42
N ALA A 637 -11.96 12.19 14.27
CA ALA A 637 -12.30 10.80 13.90
C ALA A 637 -13.55 10.73 13.03
N VAL A 638 -14.12 11.87 12.61
CA VAL A 638 -15.32 11.91 11.78
C VAL A 638 -14.91 11.99 10.31
N CYS A 639 -15.21 10.94 9.56
CA CYS A 639 -14.92 10.84 8.14
C CYS A 639 -15.54 12.04 7.39
N PRO A 640 -14.75 12.79 6.58
CA PRO A 640 -15.25 13.95 5.86
C PRO A 640 -16.27 13.61 4.77
N HIS A 641 -16.38 12.34 4.35
CA HIS A 641 -17.35 11.88 3.35
C HIS A 641 -18.80 11.91 3.88
N MET A 642 -19.14 11.02 4.82
CA MET A 642 -20.51 10.86 5.35
C MET A 642 -20.58 10.80 6.87
N LYS A 643 -19.57 11.37 7.54
CA LYS A 643 -19.55 11.52 9.00
C LYS A 643 -19.63 10.19 9.75
N ALA A 644 -19.08 9.11 9.19
CA ALA A 644 -18.84 7.90 9.96
C ALA A 644 -17.67 8.12 10.94
N VAL A 645 -17.69 7.46 12.10
CA VAL A 645 -16.52 7.44 12.99
C VAL A 645 -15.52 6.40 12.48
N LEU A 646 -14.26 6.80 12.35
CA LEU A 646 -13.18 5.96 11.82
C LEU A 646 -12.73 4.88 12.82
N SER A 647 -12.02 3.88 12.31
CA SER A 647 -11.38 2.82 13.08
C SER A 647 -9.88 2.79 12.78
N TRP A 648 -9.05 2.51 13.80
CA TRP A 648 -7.61 2.36 13.61
C TRP A 648 -7.28 1.01 12.96
N ASN A 649 -6.45 1.04 11.92
CA ASN A 649 -5.89 -0.14 11.29
C ASN A 649 -4.41 -0.27 11.67
N ALA A 650 -4.12 -1.22 12.57
CA ALA A 650 -2.78 -1.41 13.09
C ALA A 650 -1.79 -2.01 12.07
N ALA A 651 -2.26 -2.82 11.11
CA ALA A 651 -1.37 -3.40 10.09
C ALA A 651 -0.85 -2.33 9.13
N GLU A 652 -1.72 -1.41 8.73
CA GLU A 652 -1.39 -0.37 7.75
C GLU A 652 -1.09 0.98 8.36
N LYS A 653 -1.17 1.14 9.69
CA LYS A 653 -1.09 2.43 10.39
C LYS A 653 -1.99 3.51 9.77
N SER A 654 -3.23 3.16 9.48
CA SER A 654 -4.21 4.04 8.81
C SER A 654 -5.52 4.16 9.60
N TRP A 655 -6.30 5.18 9.29
CA TRP A 655 -7.68 5.32 9.74
C TRP A 655 -8.63 4.87 8.64
N ASP A 656 -9.43 3.85 8.94
CA ASP A 656 -10.33 3.21 7.98
C ASP A 656 -11.79 3.58 8.31
N CYS A 657 -12.54 4.01 7.30
CA CYS A 657 -13.95 4.34 7.43
C CYS A 657 -14.81 3.07 7.26
N PRO A 658 -15.54 2.64 8.30
CA PRO A 658 -16.24 1.36 8.29
C PRO A 658 -17.49 1.33 7.39
N VAL A 659 -17.91 2.47 6.84
CA VAL A 659 -19.14 2.56 6.06
C VAL A 659 -18.88 2.52 4.56
N HIS A 660 -17.95 3.34 4.06
CA HIS A 660 -17.74 3.54 2.63
C HIS A 660 -16.29 3.31 2.17
N GLY A 661 -15.46 2.72 3.04
CA GLY A 661 -14.09 2.33 2.67
C GLY A 661 -13.07 3.45 2.50
N SER A 662 -13.39 4.71 2.84
CA SER A 662 -12.38 5.78 2.83
C SER A 662 -11.26 5.51 3.81
N ARG A 663 -10.02 5.78 3.42
CA ARG A 663 -8.84 5.58 4.27
C ARG A 663 -7.97 6.82 4.34
N PHE A 664 -7.35 7.00 5.50
CA PHE A 664 -6.48 8.13 5.79
C PHE A 664 -5.17 7.64 6.42
N SER A 665 -4.04 8.25 6.09
CA SER A 665 -2.77 7.96 6.77
C SER A 665 -2.84 8.29 8.26
N CYS A 666 -1.86 7.82 9.04
CA CYS A 666 -1.71 8.23 10.44
C CYS A 666 -1.61 9.77 10.61
N ASP A 667 -1.10 10.48 9.60
CA ASP A 667 -1.05 11.96 9.50
C ASP A 667 -2.32 12.59 8.87
N GLY A 668 -3.39 11.80 8.72
CA GLY A 668 -4.71 12.28 8.28
C GLY A 668 -4.85 12.58 6.78
N VAL A 669 -3.84 12.27 5.94
CA VAL A 669 -3.91 12.43 4.48
C VAL A 669 -4.86 11.40 3.88
N CYS A 670 -5.78 11.81 3.00
CA CYS A 670 -6.68 10.88 2.33
C CYS A 670 -5.92 10.02 1.31
N VAL A 671 -5.80 8.72 1.59
CA VAL A 671 -5.07 7.76 0.76
C VAL A 671 -5.99 6.89 -0.09
N GLU A 672 -7.26 6.75 0.31
CA GLU A 672 -8.31 6.05 -0.45
C GLU A 672 -9.65 6.79 -0.32
N GLY A 673 -10.37 6.89 -1.45
CA GLY A 673 -11.67 7.54 -1.56
C GLY A 673 -12.81 6.72 -0.93
N PRO A 674 -14.07 7.19 -0.97
CA PRO A 674 -14.59 8.36 -1.70
C PRO A 674 -14.45 9.73 -1.00
N ALA A 675 -13.75 9.81 0.14
CA ALA A 675 -13.48 11.10 0.79
C ALA A 675 -12.75 12.09 -0.14
N LYS A 676 -13.19 13.35 -0.13
CA LYS A 676 -12.65 14.42 -1.01
C LYS A 676 -11.54 15.24 -0.38
N SER A 677 -11.36 15.10 0.93
CA SER A 677 -10.45 15.91 1.72
C SER A 677 -9.75 15.03 2.75
N ASN A 678 -8.64 15.53 3.27
CA ASN A 678 -7.96 14.98 4.42
C ASN A 678 -8.83 15.09 5.69
N LEU A 679 -8.38 14.44 6.77
CA LEU A 679 -8.96 14.63 8.09
C LEU A 679 -8.64 16.02 8.63
N THR A 680 -9.59 16.60 9.35
CA THR A 680 -9.40 17.90 10.00
C THR A 680 -8.40 17.76 11.17
N PRO A 681 -7.25 18.45 11.16
CA PRO A 681 -6.33 18.47 12.30
C PRO A 681 -6.96 19.22 13.48
N LEU A 682 -6.68 18.75 14.70
CA LEU A 682 -7.20 19.35 15.94
C LEU A 682 -6.15 20.16 16.72
N ASP A 683 -4.90 20.13 16.27
CA ASP A 683 -3.80 20.94 16.80
C ASP A 683 -2.82 21.36 15.69
N ASP A 684 -1.97 22.36 15.99
CA ASP A 684 -1.01 22.92 15.03
C ASP A 684 0.09 21.93 14.64
N PHE A 685 0.44 21.01 15.55
CA PHE A 685 1.44 19.98 15.28
C PHE A 685 0.95 19.03 14.17
N SER A 686 -0.25 18.49 14.34
CA SER A 686 -0.88 17.56 13.40
C SER A 686 -1.18 18.24 12.06
N LYS A 687 -1.56 19.52 12.09
CA LYS A 687 -1.72 20.34 10.88
C LYS A 687 -0.40 20.46 10.11
N THR A 688 0.69 20.75 10.81
CA THR A 688 2.02 20.86 10.20
C THR A 688 2.46 19.54 9.59
N LYS A 689 2.26 18.41 10.29
CA LYS A 689 2.60 17.07 9.79
C LYS A 689 1.79 16.66 8.56
N GLN A 690 0.49 16.92 8.56
CA GLN A 690 -0.33 16.71 7.38
C GLN A 690 0.16 17.54 6.17
N GLN A 691 0.50 18.81 6.38
CA GLN A 691 1.01 19.68 5.32
C GLN A 691 2.40 19.26 4.81
N GLU A 692 3.28 18.78 5.69
CA GLU A 692 4.58 18.22 5.30
C GLU A 692 4.40 17.02 4.37
N GLN A 693 3.45 16.12 4.68
CA GLN A 693 3.13 14.97 3.81
C GLN A 693 2.63 15.39 2.43
N GLU A 694 1.79 16.41 2.34
CA GLU A 694 1.24 16.89 1.08
C GLU A 694 2.26 17.65 0.21
N ALA A 695 3.33 18.16 0.83
CA ALA A 695 4.39 18.91 0.15
C ALA A 695 5.48 18.01 -0.48
N LEU A 696 5.50 16.73 -0.13
CA LEU A 696 6.38 15.69 -0.70
C LEU A 696 5.79 15.11 -1.98
#